data_AF-A0A349HXT9-F1
#
_entry.id   AF-A0A349HXT9-F1
#
_cell.length_a   1.000
_cell.length_b   1.000
_cell.length_c   1.000
_cell.angle_alpha   90.00
_cell.angle_beta   90.00
_cell.angle_gamma   90.00
#
_symmetry.space_group_name_H-M   'P 1'
#
loop_
_entity.id
_entity.type
_entity.pdbx_description
1 polymer ?
#
loop_
_entity_poly.entity_id
_entity_poly.type
_entity_poly.pdbx_seq_one_letter_code
_entity_poly.pdbx_strand_id
1 'polypeptide(L)'
;MKNSRKRSKRIVASALTALFIAQQSMLLSVVASDITGVTGNNGVYNINPSTAKGDIGFRHYENFNLSKGDIANLIYKYGATDIETFVNMVDNQININGLVNTMRNNNFYNGKAVFISPNGMVVGASGVLNVGSLGVYTPNSTDYNNFNKEDPTIAGLNNLTKSDANGAAPVTINGKVISSGDVEIIGGKVDIGKNAGIIGGVNKSQMKAITSDDQATALFNNLVNTNNLTNGSQFISDEAGQIRITSQGGVNVAGNIINYATGGDYTNPNNSNYSGIKILSHNSSTPNGDIISSGINVSGTIANAKGLVQLDNNGGDIDISGNIKNNGTTNIYNTPYALYSDSTKNEKIAQNSGLKISGNIDTKGDLNIENRGGKGLNISGNINHDGDANISNGYTDNDIFGYDGNNSKVNTGALDISGDVNISGNSNIINYQHGVDGLNVTGTVKTGGDATYTNHGKAGLNIKDNGSISSNNLAMLNTGAGGLNISGSAKNNKTATVTNKAGDLTIGGTFVNGGDATFTNDGNQFNISGTVTNKLTDAEKEFGTINMVNNGEGGFVIENSGNVNAESSNLSITNNAGNLDINGSVKNDGGKNLTNKTEILNDGKTLNIGKTGKVNTSGSLAITNNGEGGMNIDGSVNNDNSATTANDKIAFKDANNTTITNTAGTLKVDGNVSSNTSELTMTNEGKTFEINGNISGTNNNVNLINKNGALDLNSSGRVKSTDDINITNSGKGGVNVKGLANAKKNVNIDNKDSNVVIGDKTENNNYVTAGENINIAINNGSLLNYGVVKTLLNAGGDLNMNVTDGTIGLDVQQKACQGSGCTGIGPKADGSRDFTKSINANIKGKVNATTNKANKPDDLVINYAAIDSDMNIDKIKADGKVILTVDDLDHITTGKASGTRYNMINASTQENGTNIIGKGISLISNGSIGTKDNMVTFIQTDADNHKMDGLANKNIYLKENSFNEYGRDGEVIKNAICTMIAREGDLYLELAGNTTIDNITAEGDMTVITRGKNLTITNLGHIEDPAIINGEDYFGPHHDGYEFDKGYDKDDYKSEILPNNVTLKALDINHVIRPTEELVDGAHEAWADSTVRVTNAVLDNGKMDITADNIYANGVYVHFGKNGYSKKPDDSTNKMIGVDGDPMGHSVRPDDVEGIGRTETERNYYDEDDTPLVPDTDTDPDTDTDTDTDT
;
A
#
# COMPACT_ATOMS: atom_id res chain seq x y z
N MET A 1 -1.88 -79.89 42.23
CA MET A 1 -0.44 -79.90 42.56
C MET A 1 0.01 -78.45 42.63
N LYS A 2 0.07 -77.75 43.77
CA LYS A 2 0.75 -77.98 45.07
C LYS A 2 2.28 -78.08 44.94
N ASN A 3 2.93 -77.21 45.72
CA ASN A 3 4.37 -77.10 46.05
C ASN A 3 5.24 -76.30 45.06
N SER A 4 5.90 -75.19 45.42
CA SER A 4 6.06 -74.55 46.72
C SER A 4 6.68 -73.15 46.55
N ARG A 5 5.84 -72.12 46.54
CA ARG A 5 6.12 -70.69 46.75
C ARG A 5 6.72 -70.40 48.15
N LYS A 6 7.75 -71.12 48.61
CA LYS A 6 8.35 -70.94 49.95
C LYS A 6 9.88 -70.89 50.04
N ARG A 7 10.64 -70.97 48.93
CA ARG A 7 12.13 -70.94 48.97
C ARG A 7 12.81 -69.58 48.68
N SER A 8 12.13 -68.58 48.11
CA SER A 8 12.76 -67.26 47.85
C SER A 8 12.61 -66.24 48.99
N LYS A 9 11.87 -66.54 50.07
CA LYS A 9 11.65 -65.64 51.21
C LYS A 9 12.47 -65.95 52.47
N ARG A 10 13.36 -66.96 52.45
CA ARG A 10 14.12 -67.40 53.65
C ARG A 10 15.65 -67.29 53.61
N ILE A 11 16.28 -67.01 52.47
CA ILE A 11 17.72 -66.66 52.43
C ILE A 11 17.92 -65.13 52.43
N VAL A 12 16.88 -64.40 51.99
CA VAL A 12 16.76 -62.94 52.15
C VAL A 12 16.71 -62.51 53.62
N ALA A 13 16.37 -63.40 54.56
CA ALA A 13 16.37 -63.09 55.99
C ALA A 13 17.75 -63.26 56.66
N SER A 14 18.55 -64.26 56.25
CA SER A 14 19.88 -64.53 56.83
C SER A 14 20.99 -63.60 56.30
N ALA A 15 20.86 -63.08 55.06
CA ALA A 15 21.75 -62.03 54.56
C ALA A 15 21.47 -60.67 55.21
N LEU A 16 20.22 -60.42 55.61
CA LEU A 16 19.81 -59.18 56.28
C LEU A 16 20.38 -59.10 57.71
N THR A 17 20.39 -60.20 58.48
CA THR A 17 20.92 -60.18 59.85
C THR A 17 22.45 -60.07 59.91
N ALA A 18 23.18 -60.64 58.94
CA ALA A 18 24.64 -60.46 58.84
C ALA A 18 25.03 -59.04 58.39
N LEU A 19 24.24 -58.39 57.54
CA LEU A 19 24.42 -56.96 57.23
C LEU A 19 24.11 -56.07 58.44
N PHE A 20 23.10 -56.40 59.25
CA PHE A 20 22.75 -55.60 60.43
C PHE A 20 23.82 -55.65 61.56
N ILE A 21 24.57 -56.75 61.70
CA ILE A 21 25.65 -56.84 62.70
C ILE A 21 26.95 -56.21 62.18
N ALA A 22 27.23 -56.27 60.88
CA ALA A 22 28.36 -55.53 60.28
C ALA A 22 28.12 -54.01 60.25
N GLN A 23 26.85 -53.56 60.24
CA GLN A 23 26.47 -52.15 60.28
C GLN A 23 26.55 -51.53 61.69
N GLN A 24 26.64 -52.33 62.77
CA GLN A 24 26.82 -51.81 64.13
C GLN A 24 28.30 -51.71 64.57
N SER A 25 29.23 -52.44 63.97
CA SER A 25 30.67 -52.35 64.32
C SER A 25 31.49 -51.39 63.44
N MET A 26 30.87 -50.75 62.43
CA MET A 26 31.47 -49.65 61.66
C MET A 26 30.93 -48.26 62.05
N LEU A 27 30.07 -48.19 63.06
CA LEU A 27 29.65 -46.93 63.66
C LEU A 27 30.57 -46.64 64.86
N LEU A 28 31.30 -45.52 64.77
CA LEU A 28 32.15 -44.89 65.81
C LEU A 28 33.61 -45.37 65.91
N SER A 29 34.44 -45.00 64.92
CA SER A 29 35.77 -44.47 65.28
C SER A 29 35.61 -42.96 65.47
N VAL A 30 35.37 -42.51 66.70
CA VAL A 30 35.58 -41.11 67.06
C VAL A 30 37.10 -40.91 67.00
N VAL A 31 37.59 -40.32 65.92
CA VAL A 31 38.98 -39.86 65.86
C VAL A 31 39.08 -38.74 66.89
N ALA A 32 39.95 -38.87 67.89
CA ALA A 32 40.20 -37.81 68.85
C ALA A 32 40.91 -36.64 68.15
N SER A 33 40.72 -35.41 68.64
CA SER A 33 41.44 -34.26 68.08
C SER A 33 42.94 -34.47 68.16
N ASP A 34 43.64 -34.17 67.07
CA ASP A 34 45.09 -34.23 66.93
C ASP A 34 45.59 -32.89 66.37
N ILE A 35 46.01 -32.01 67.28
CA ILE A 35 46.63 -30.72 66.96
C ILE A 35 48.05 -30.77 67.48
N THR A 36 49.02 -30.95 66.59
CA THR A 36 50.42 -31.21 66.97
C THR A 36 50.98 -30.11 67.89
N GLY A 37 51.54 -30.53 69.03
CA GLY A 37 52.15 -29.63 70.00
C GLY A 37 51.17 -28.78 70.83
N VAL A 38 49.86 -29.05 70.78
CA VAL A 38 48.83 -28.37 71.59
C VAL A 38 48.07 -29.40 72.42
N THR A 39 48.05 -29.21 73.74
CA THR A 39 47.23 -30.03 74.66
C THR A 39 45.90 -29.33 74.94
N GLY A 40 44.79 -30.02 74.71
CA GLY A 40 43.44 -29.54 75.05
C GLY A 40 43.08 -29.82 76.51
N ASN A 41 42.18 -29.00 77.06
CA ASN A 41 41.57 -29.20 78.37
C ASN A 41 40.04 -29.36 78.19
N ASN A 42 39.50 -30.55 78.48
CA ASN A 42 38.08 -30.89 78.30
C ASN A 42 37.54 -30.55 76.88
N GLY A 43 38.32 -30.88 75.85
CA GLY A 43 37.94 -30.58 74.45
C GLY A 43 38.18 -29.13 74.02
N VAL A 44 38.73 -28.26 74.88
CA VAL A 44 39.07 -26.87 74.52
C VAL A 44 40.59 -26.70 74.38
N TYR A 45 41.03 -26.25 73.20
CA TYR A 45 42.42 -26.05 72.81
C TYR A 45 42.69 -24.56 72.65
N ASN A 46 43.34 -23.93 73.64
CA ASN A 46 43.79 -22.54 73.53
C ASN A 46 45.18 -22.50 72.87
N ILE A 47 45.25 -21.93 71.67
CA ILE A 47 46.43 -22.00 70.81
C ILE A 47 47.09 -20.62 70.76
N ASN A 48 48.32 -20.51 71.24
CA ASN A 48 49.14 -19.31 71.08
C ASN A 48 50.14 -19.49 69.92
N PRO A 49 50.55 -18.42 69.22
CA PRO A 49 51.66 -18.46 68.27
C PRO A 49 52.95 -18.93 68.95
N SER A 50 53.80 -19.65 68.22
CA SER A 50 55.14 -20.05 68.70
C SER A 50 56.19 -18.96 68.46
N THR A 51 55.96 -18.10 67.47
CA THR A 51 56.80 -16.94 67.14
C THR A 51 55.95 -15.82 66.53
N ALA A 52 56.47 -14.58 66.50
CA ALA A 52 55.80 -13.44 65.88
C ALA A 52 56.79 -12.54 65.13
N LYS A 53 56.35 -11.99 63.99
CA LYS A 53 57.08 -10.95 63.22
C LYS A 53 56.16 -9.75 63.03
N GLY A 54 56.44 -8.67 63.75
CA GLY A 54 55.52 -7.54 63.83
C GLY A 54 54.20 -7.94 64.47
N ASP A 55 53.09 -7.62 63.82
CA ASP A 55 51.71 -7.95 64.20
C ASP A 55 51.24 -9.31 63.66
N ILE A 56 52.13 -10.13 63.09
CA ILE A 56 51.81 -11.47 62.56
C ILE A 56 52.39 -12.55 63.48
N GLY A 57 51.53 -13.35 64.08
CA GLY A 57 51.90 -14.57 64.81
C GLY A 57 51.94 -15.78 63.90
N PHE A 58 52.89 -16.69 64.13
CA PHE A 58 53.08 -17.90 63.36
C PHE A 58 53.10 -19.12 64.26
N ARG A 59 52.56 -20.24 63.76
CA ARG A 59 52.73 -21.56 64.34
C ARG A 59 52.72 -22.65 63.27
N HIS A 60 53.63 -23.61 63.42
CA HIS A 60 53.73 -24.80 62.56
C HIS A 60 53.15 -26.03 63.27
N TYR A 61 52.58 -26.94 62.48
CA TYR A 61 51.95 -28.19 62.90
C TYR A 61 52.25 -29.29 61.89
N GLU A 62 52.39 -30.53 62.37
CA GLU A 62 52.32 -31.69 61.48
C GLU A 62 50.85 -31.97 61.10
N ASN A 63 49.97 -32.07 62.10
CA ASN A 63 48.53 -32.32 61.97
C ASN A 63 47.71 -31.20 62.62
N PHE A 64 46.59 -30.86 61.98
CA PHE A 64 45.53 -30.02 62.55
C PHE A 64 44.18 -30.69 62.29
N ASN A 65 43.83 -31.65 63.14
CA ASN A 65 42.57 -32.38 63.12
C ASN A 65 41.75 -32.03 64.36
N LEU A 66 40.70 -31.22 64.21
CA LEU A 66 39.79 -30.85 65.29
C LEU A 66 38.50 -31.66 65.17
N SER A 67 38.18 -32.46 66.19
CA SER A 67 37.02 -33.35 66.21
C SER A 67 35.73 -32.63 66.59
N LYS A 68 34.60 -33.23 66.22
CA LYS A 68 33.27 -32.69 66.53
C LYS A 68 33.09 -32.51 68.04
N GLY A 69 32.59 -31.33 68.45
CA GLY A 69 32.38 -30.97 69.86
C GLY A 69 33.59 -30.34 70.55
N ASP A 70 34.78 -30.44 69.96
CA ASP A 70 35.98 -29.77 70.48
C ASP A 70 36.09 -28.34 69.93
N ILE A 71 36.74 -27.46 70.69
CA ILE A 71 36.90 -26.03 70.40
C ILE A 71 38.38 -25.66 70.33
N ALA A 72 38.83 -25.05 69.24
CA ALA A 72 40.15 -24.43 69.14
C ALA A 72 40.03 -22.90 69.19
N ASN A 73 40.58 -22.27 70.21
CA ASN A 73 40.66 -20.81 70.33
C ASN A 73 42.04 -20.34 69.90
N LEU A 74 42.12 -19.67 68.74
CA LEU A 74 43.33 -18.99 68.29
C LEU A 74 43.51 -17.71 69.11
N ILE A 75 44.55 -17.66 69.94
CA ILE A 75 44.82 -16.55 70.85
C ILE A 75 45.69 -15.52 70.15
N TYR A 76 45.15 -14.32 69.93
CA TYR A 76 45.83 -13.21 69.24
C TYR A 76 46.76 -12.43 70.17
N LYS A 77 47.65 -13.17 70.83
CA LYS A 77 48.74 -12.66 71.68
C LYS A 77 49.98 -13.53 71.57
N TYR A 78 51.15 -12.90 71.44
CA TYR A 78 52.45 -13.54 71.62
C TYR A 78 53.10 -12.98 72.90
N GLY A 79 53.04 -13.74 74.00
CA GLY A 79 53.36 -13.20 75.32
C GLY A 79 52.43 -12.07 75.71
N ALA A 80 52.99 -10.86 75.92
CA ALA A 80 52.22 -9.65 76.23
C ALA A 80 51.83 -8.83 74.98
N THR A 81 52.34 -9.20 73.80
CA THR A 81 52.15 -8.42 72.55
C THR A 81 50.92 -8.88 71.81
N ASP A 82 50.07 -7.93 71.42
CA ASP A 82 48.90 -8.15 70.57
C ASP A 82 49.35 -8.36 69.11
N ILE A 83 48.69 -9.29 68.40
CA ILE A 83 48.92 -9.58 66.98
C ILE A 83 47.60 -9.46 66.21
N GLU A 84 47.65 -9.06 64.94
CA GLU A 84 46.48 -8.85 64.08
C GLU A 84 46.21 -10.04 63.13
N THR A 85 47.26 -10.79 62.76
CA THR A 85 47.15 -11.99 61.92
C THR A 85 47.77 -13.19 62.62
N PHE A 86 47.10 -14.35 62.58
CA PHE A 86 47.64 -15.60 63.09
C PHE A 86 47.71 -16.65 61.98
N VAL A 87 48.94 -16.95 61.54
CA VAL A 87 49.30 -17.94 60.52
C VAL A 87 49.53 -19.32 61.13
N ASN A 88 48.75 -20.30 60.64
CA ASN A 88 48.79 -21.70 61.00
C ASN A 88 49.27 -22.51 59.79
N MET A 89 50.49 -23.03 59.86
CA MET A 89 51.13 -23.80 58.79
C MET A 89 51.06 -25.28 59.12
N VAL A 90 50.42 -26.08 58.27
CA VAL A 90 50.16 -27.51 58.55
C VAL A 90 50.72 -28.38 57.44
N ASP A 91 51.57 -29.36 57.78
CA ASP A 91 52.18 -30.23 56.78
C ASP A 91 51.14 -31.14 56.11
N ASN A 92 50.24 -31.74 56.90
CA ASN A 92 49.15 -32.58 56.41
C ASN A 92 47.86 -31.79 56.11
N GLN A 93 46.83 -32.48 55.60
CA GLN A 93 45.51 -31.88 55.36
C GLN A 93 44.90 -31.37 56.66
N ILE A 94 44.35 -30.17 56.60
CA ILE A 94 43.68 -29.53 57.74
C ILE A 94 42.25 -30.07 57.81
N ASN A 95 41.84 -30.67 58.93
CA ASN A 95 40.48 -31.17 59.13
C ASN A 95 39.82 -30.50 60.33
N ILE A 96 38.73 -29.77 60.10
CA ILE A 96 37.98 -29.05 61.13
C ILE A 96 36.55 -29.59 61.17
N ASN A 97 36.29 -30.48 62.13
CA ASN A 97 34.95 -30.97 62.46
C ASN A 97 34.38 -30.34 63.74
N GLY A 98 35.23 -29.70 64.56
CA GLY A 98 34.84 -28.90 65.73
C GLY A 98 34.80 -27.39 65.43
N LEU A 99 34.91 -26.58 66.48
CA LEU A 99 34.73 -25.12 66.41
C LEU A 99 36.04 -24.35 66.56
N VAL A 100 36.34 -23.43 65.65
CA VAL A 100 37.50 -22.52 65.73
C VAL A 100 37.04 -21.09 66.00
N ASN A 101 37.59 -20.45 67.03
CA ASN A 101 37.37 -19.01 67.32
C ASN A 101 38.66 -18.20 67.21
N THR A 102 38.55 -16.94 66.79
CA THR A 102 39.58 -15.91 67.02
C THR A 102 39.33 -15.20 68.35
N MET A 103 40.30 -15.27 69.27
CA MET A 103 40.13 -14.81 70.64
C MET A 103 41.25 -13.85 71.06
N ARG A 104 40.89 -12.77 71.76
CA ARG A 104 41.84 -11.91 72.49
C ARG A 104 41.18 -11.49 73.80
N ASN A 105 41.91 -11.56 74.91
CA ASN A 105 41.39 -11.17 76.23
C ASN A 105 40.05 -11.86 76.57
N ASN A 106 39.94 -13.17 76.29
CA ASN A 106 38.74 -14.01 76.49
C ASN A 106 37.47 -13.60 75.74
N ASN A 107 37.58 -12.66 74.80
CA ASN A 107 36.48 -12.26 73.92
C ASN A 107 36.81 -12.61 72.48
N PHE A 108 35.78 -12.66 71.64
CA PHE A 108 35.96 -12.71 70.20
C PHE A 108 36.82 -11.52 69.75
N TYR A 109 37.71 -11.77 68.80
CA TYR A 109 38.59 -10.76 68.24
C TYR A 109 38.52 -10.74 66.72
N ASN A 110 38.48 -9.54 66.13
CA ASN A 110 38.39 -9.35 64.68
C ASN A 110 39.76 -9.52 63.97
N GLY A 111 40.56 -10.50 64.37
CA GLY A 111 41.86 -10.80 63.77
C GLY A 111 41.77 -11.75 62.57
N LYS A 112 42.79 -11.71 61.69
CA LYS A 112 42.87 -12.56 60.49
C LYS A 112 43.47 -13.93 60.83
N ALA A 113 42.68 -14.99 60.71
CA ALA A 113 43.14 -16.36 60.81
C ALA A 113 43.63 -16.82 59.43
N VAL A 114 44.87 -17.30 59.34
CA VAL A 114 45.45 -17.82 58.10
C VAL A 114 45.78 -19.30 58.29
N PHE A 115 45.32 -20.14 57.37
CA PHE A 115 45.60 -21.58 57.30
C PHE A 115 46.33 -21.88 55.99
N ILE A 116 47.47 -22.55 56.10
CA ILE A 116 48.31 -22.88 54.94
C ILE A 116 48.67 -24.37 55.00
N SER A 117 48.26 -25.12 53.98
CA SER A 117 48.64 -26.53 53.83
C SER A 117 48.73 -26.93 52.35
N PRO A 118 49.82 -27.59 51.91
CA PRO A 118 49.93 -28.08 50.55
C PRO A 118 48.99 -29.27 50.26
N ASN A 119 48.36 -29.82 51.30
CA ASN A 119 47.43 -30.96 51.22
C ASN A 119 45.96 -30.58 51.36
N GLY A 120 45.67 -29.27 51.38
CA GLY A 120 44.31 -28.76 51.38
C GLY A 120 43.67 -28.66 52.77
N MET A 121 42.38 -28.34 52.76
CA MET A 121 41.60 -28.10 53.97
C MET A 121 40.17 -28.62 53.82
N VAL A 122 39.68 -29.28 54.87
CA VAL A 122 38.29 -29.76 54.98
C VAL A 122 37.66 -29.17 56.24
N VAL A 123 36.63 -28.35 56.06
CA VAL A 123 35.69 -28.00 57.14
C VAL A 123 34.54 -28.98 57.05
N GLY A 124 34.53 -29.99 57.92
CA GLY A 124 33.51 -31.04 57.91
C GLY A 124 32.11 -30.51 58.23
N ALA A 125 31.08 -31.35 58.11
CA ALA A 125 29.68 -30.92 58.25
C ALA A 125 29.33 -30.31 59.62
N SER A 126 30.02 -30.72 60.69
CA SER A 126 29.90 -30.11 62.02
C SER A 126 30.91 -29.00 62.28
N GLY A 127 31.88 -28.79 61.38
CA GLY A 127 32.93 -27.80 61.53
C GLY A 127 32.40 -26.37 61.50
N VAL A 128 32.97 -25.52 62.36
CA VAL A 128 32.63 -24.10 62.45
C VAL A 128 33.91 -23.29 62.52
N LEU A 129 34.07 -22.29 61.66
CA LEU A 129 35.06 -21.22 61.81
C LEU A 129 34.33 -19.92 62.12
N ASN A 130 34.62 -19.32 63.27
CA ASN A 130 34.12 -18.04 63.72
C ASN A 130 35.31 -17.09 63.91
N VAL A 131 35.60 -16.30 62.89
CA VAL A 131 36.87 -15.57 62.77
C VAL A 131 36.68 -14.10 62.43
N GLY A 132 37.68 -13.26 62.68
CA GLY A 132 37.65 -11.88 62.21
C GLY A 132 37.74 -11.80 60.69
N SER A 133 38.80 -12.36 60.12
CA SER A 133 38.99 -12.59 58.68
C SER A 133 39.62 -13.96 58.46
N LEU A 134 39.49 -14.54 57.27
CA LEU A 134 40.01 -15.85 56.93
C LEU A 134 40.92 -15.79 55.69
N GLY A 135 42.08 -16.44 55.76
CA GLY A 135 42.89 -16.79 54.60
C GLY A 135 43.15 -18.29 54.57
N VAL A 136 42.84 -18.97 53.47
CA VAL A 136 43.15 -20.39 53.24
C VAL A 136 43.96 -20.50 51.98
N TYR A 137 45.17 -21.03 52.07
CA TYR A 137 46.09 -21.13 50.93
C TYR A 137 46.62 -22.56 50.80
N THR A 138 46.59 -23.09 49.58
CA THR A 138 47.07 -24.44 49.24
C THR A 138 48.26 -24.38 48.28
N PRO A 139 49.43 -23.92 48.76
CA PRO A 139 50.63 -23.83 47.92
C PRO A 139 51.03 -25.21 47.39
N ASN A 140 51.75 -25.23 46.28
CA ASN A 140 52.40 -26.47 45.85
C ASN A 140 53.42 -26.94 46.92
N SER A 141 53.70 -28.24 46.94
CA SER A 141 54.55 -28.85 47.97
C SER A 141 55.98 -28.27 47.96
N THR A 142 56.50 -27.84 46.81
CA THR A 142 57.85 -27.28 46.70
C THR A 142 57.95 -25.93 47.41
N ASP A 143 57.06 -24.99 47.10
CA ASP A 143 57.06 -23.66 47.72
C ASP A 143 56.81 -23.74 49.23
N TYR A 144 55.92 -24.65 49.66
CA TYR A 144 55.65 -24.89 51.07
C TYR A 144 56.85 -25.46 51.83
N ASN A 145 57.57 -26.43 51.24
CA ASN A 145 58.74 -27.03 51.88
C ASN A 145 59.95 -26.08 51.93
N ASN A 146 60.06 -25.15 50.98
CA ASN A 146 61.10 -24.14 50.95
C ASN A 146 60.86 -22.97 51.92
N PHE A 147 59.63 -22.82 52.44
CA PHE A 147 59.32 -21.81 53.44
C PHE A 147 59.91 -22.19 54.81
N ASN A 148 60.73 -21.30 55.39
CA ASN A 148 61.31 -21.53 56.72
C ASN A 148 60.24 -21.37 57.82
N LYS A 149 59.79 -22.51 58.36
CA LYS A 149 58.75 -22.58 59.40
C LYS A 149 59.25 -22.18 60.80
N GLU A 150 60.54 -22.33 61.08
CA GLU A 150 61.16 -22.05 62.37
C GLU A 150 61.50 -20.55 62.53
N ASP A 151 61.91 -19.89 61.44
CA ASP A 151 62.13 -18.44 61.38
C ASP A 151 61.39 -17.80 60.19
N PRO A 152 60.05 -17.67 60.27
CA PRO A 152 59.22 -17.18 59.17
C PRO A 152 59.48 -15.70 58.88
N THR A 153 59.35 -15.29 57.61
CA THR A 153 59.44 -13.90 57.19
C THR A 153 58.17 -13.44 56.49
N ILE A 154 57.87 -12.13 56.59
CA ILE A 154 56.71 -11.53 55.90
C ILE A 154 56.83 -11.68 54.38
N ALA A 155 58.03 -11.50 53.82
CA ALA A 155 58.28 -11.68 52.39
C ALA A 155 58.06 -13.13 51.94
N GLY A 156 58.55 -14.11 52.70
CA GLY A 156 58.30 -15.53 52.43
C GLY A 156 56.81 -15.88 52.52
N LEU A 157 56.08 -15.33 53.50
CA LEU A 157 54.64 -15.55 53.65
C LEU A 157 53.89 -14.98 52.44
N ASN A 158 54.24 -13.77 52.00
CA ASN A 158 53.65 -13.17 50.81
C ASN A 158 53.89 -14.03 49.56
N ASN A 159 55.07 -14.60 49.37
CA ASN A 159 55.32 -15.52 48.27
C ASN A 159 54.45 -16.78 48.38
N LEU A 160 54.32 -17.33 49.60
CA LEU A 160 53.52 -18.53 49.86
C LEU A 160 52.01 -18.31 49.69
N THR A 161 51.52 -17.07 49.80
CA THR A 161 50.09 -16.74 49.71
C THR A 161 49.69 -16.03 48.41
N LYS A 162 50.63 -15.44 47.67
CA LYS A 162 50.38 -14.71 46.41
C LYS A 162 50.90 -15.38 45.14
N SER A 163 51.61 -16.51 45.22
CA SER A 163 52.17 -17.20 44.04
C SER A 163 51.08 -17.63 43.05
N ASP A 164 51.30 -17.39 41.75
CA ASP A 164 50.46 -17.92 40.65
C ASP A 164 50.45 -19.46 40.64
N ALA A 165 51.39 -20.09 41.35
CA ALA A 165 51.49 -21.53 41.57
C ALA A 165 50.76 -22.02 42.85
N ASN A 166 49.95 -21.18 43.49
CA ASN A 166 49.07 -21.56 44.59
C ASN A 166 47.75 -22.15 44.07
N GLY A 167 47.29 -23.22 44.73
CA GLY A 167 46.09 -23.96 44.35
C GLY A 167 46.37 -25.40 43.93
N ALA A 168 47.23 -26.12 44.65
CA ALA A 168 47.59 -27.51 44.30
C ALA A 168 46.58 -28.54 44.83
N ALA A 169 46.01 -28.32 46.01
CA ALA A 169 45.16 -29.28 46.70
C ALA A 169 43.74 -28.74 46.97
N PRO A 170 42.71 -29.61 47.04
CA PRO A 170 41.33 -29.16 47.24
C PRO A 170 41.07 -28.46 48.58
N VAL A 171 40.12 -27.52 48.57
CA VAL A 171 39.51 -26.95 49.78
C VAL A 171 38.03 -27.30 49.78
N THR A 172 37.56 -27.99 50.82
CA THR A 172 36.17 -28.41 50.97
C THR A 172 35.54 -27.79 52.21
N ILE A 173 34.46 -27.04 52.03
CA ILE A 173 33.64 -26.45 53.09
C ILE A 173 32.29 -27.16 53.12
N ASN A 174 32.13 -28.13 54.01
CA ASN A 174 30.86 -28.78 54.33
C ASN A 174 30.19 -28.20 55.57
N GLY A 175 30.93 -27.43 56.37
CA GLY A 175 30.48 -26.77 57.60
C GLY A 175 30.22 -25.27 57.43
N LYS A 176 30.46 -24.51 58.50
CA LYS A 176 30.09 -23.08 58.60
C LYS A 176 31.33 -22.21 58.73
N VAL A 177 31.47 -21.20 57.89
CA VAL A 177 32.48 -20.16 58.01
C VAL A 177 31.77 -18.83 58.23
N ILE A 178 32.07 -18.15 59.33
CA ILE A 178 31.47 -16.87 59.72
C ILE A 178 32.61 -15.88 59.99
N SER A 179 32.63 -14.78 59.26
CA SER A 179 33.67 -13.76 59.33
C SER A 179 33.08 -12.35 59.32
N SER A 180 33.64 -11.46 60.16
CA SER A 180 33.29 -10.03 60.15
C SER A 180 34.00 -9.21 59.07
N GLY A 181 35.09 -9.71 58.51
CA GLY A 181 35.89 -9.08 57.46
C GLY A 181 36.05 -9.98 56.24
N ASP A 182 37.25 -9.96 55.65
CA ASP A 182 37.56 -10.66 54.40
C ASP A 182 37.67 -12.18 54.55
N VAL A 183 37.26 -12.91 53.52
CA VAL A 183 37.53 -14.34 53.35
C VAL A 183 38.25 -14.55 52.04
N GLU A 184 39.47 -15.07 52.08
CA GLU A 184 40.27 -15.41 50.90
C GLU A 184 40.58 -16.90 50.89
N ILE A 185 40.25 -17.58 49.80
CA ILE A 185 40.54 -19.01 49.59
C ILE A 185 41.27 -19.16 48.26
N ILE A 186 42.48 -19.71 48.31
CA ILE A 186 43.26 -20.07 47.12
C ILE A 186 43.52 -21.59 47.15
N GLY A 187 42.77 -22.29 46.31
CA GLY A 187 42.60 -23.74 46.32
C GLY A 187 42.89 -24.41 44.98
N GLY A 188 43.10 -25.73 44.98
CA GLY A 188 42.98 -26.57 43.78
C GLY A 188 41.55 -26.57 43.30
N LYS A 189 40.76 -27.58 43.67
CA LYS A 189 39.30 -27.53 43.54
C LYS A 189 38.68 -26.95 44.81
N VAL A 190 37.71 -26.05 44.69
CA VAL A 190 37.00 -25.49 45.86
C VAL A 190 35.54 -25.95 45.86
N ASP A 191 35.15 -26.71 46.88
CA ASP A 191 33.81 -27.28 47.04
C ASP A 191 33.11 -26.71 48.29
N ILE A 192 31.94 -26.09 48.13
CA ILE A 192 31.04 -25.65 49.20
C ILE A 192 29.79 -26.53 49.19
N GLY A 193 29.63 -27.39 50.20
CA GLY A 193 28.56 -28.38 50.26
C GLY A 193 27.15 -27.80 50.48
N LYS A 194 26.10 -28.58 50.16
CA LYS A 194 24.68 -28.13 50.13
C LYS A 194 24.15 -27.49 51.43
N ASN A 195 24.66 -27.90 52.59
CA ASN A 195 24.25 -27.37 53.90
C ASN A 195 25.33 -26.49 54.54
N ALA A 196 26.37 -26.16 53.78
CA ALA A 196 27.51 -25.38 54.21
C ALA A 196 27.31 -23.89 53.87
N GLY A 197 28.19 -23.05 54.41
CA GLY A 197 28.27 -21.69 53.88
C GLY A 197 29.44 -20.88 54.37
N ILE A 198 29.79 -19.89 53.57
CA ILE A 198 30.80 -18.87 53.84
C ILE A 198 30.06 -17.54 54.00
N ILE A 199 30.11 -16.98 55.20
CA ILE A 199 29.54 -15.68 55.54
C ILE A 199 30.69 -14.72 55.83
N GLY A 200 30.77 -13.62 55.09
CA GLY A 200 31.76 -12.55 55.25
C GLY A 200 31.12 -11.20 55.54
N GLY A 201 31.93 -10.24 55.98
CA GLY A 201 31.49 -8.86 56.18
C GLY A 201 30.42 -8.67 57.24
N VAL A 202 30.26 -9.60 58.18
CA VAL A 202 29.27 -9.48 59.25
C VAL A 202 29.63 -8.32 60.17
N ASN A 203 28.65 -7.52 60.58
CA ASN A 203 28.87 -6.45 61.54
C ASN A 203 29.61 -6.97 62.80
N LYS A 204 30.81 -6.44 63.06
CA LYS A 204 31.68 -6.87 64.16
C LYS A 204 31.01 -6.82 65.53
N SER A 205 30.00 -5.97 65.73
CA SER A 205 29.23 -5.89 66.99
C SER A 205 28.34 -7.12 67.23
N GLN A 206 28.00 -7.86 66.16
CA GLN A 206 27.20 -9.07 66.22
C GLN A 206 28.06 -10.34 66.39
N MET A 207 29.38 -10.21 66.25
CA MET A 207 30.30 -11.33 66.44
C MET A 207 30.61 -11.56 67.92
N LYS A 208 30.52 -12.81 68.35
CA LYS A 208 30.84 -13.25 69.72
C LYS A 208 31.58 -14.57 69.69
N ALA A 209 32.28 -14.90 70.78
CA ALA A 209 32.92 -16.20 70.91
C ALA A 209 31.83 -17.28 70.96
N ILE A 210 31.92 -18.29 70.11
CA ILE A 210 30.94 -19.36 70.06
C ILE A 210 31.46 -20.53 70.89
N THR A 211 30.64 -21.05 71.80
CA THR A 211 31.04 -22.11 72.74
C THR A 211 30.28 -23.43 72.52
N SER A 212 29.36 -23.48 71.56
CA SER A 212 28.67 -24.72 71.17
C SER A 212 28.20 -24.73 69.71
N ASP A 213 28.00 -25.93 69.16
CA ASP A 213 27.45 -26.16 67.81
C ASP A 213 26.04 -25.55 67.65
N ASP A 214 25.24 -25.53 68.72
CA ASP A 214 23.89 -24.95 68.72
C ASP A 214 23.93 -23.43 68.52
N GLN A 215 24.82 -22.74 69.24
CA GLN A 215 25.03 -21.30 69.07
C GLN A 215 25.52 -20.97 67.65
N ALA A 216 26.46 -21.76 67.12
CA ALA A 216 26.94 -21.61 65.74
C ALA A 216 25.81 -21.80 64.72
N THR A 217 24.97 -22.82 64.93
CA THR A 217 23.87 -23.14 64.03
C THR A 217 22.78 -22.07 64.07
N ALA A 218 22.44 -21.56 65.25
CA ALA A 218 21.48 -20.47 65.40
C ALA A 218 21.94 -19.18 64.70
N LEU A 219 23.19 -18.76 64.91
CA LEU A 219 23.75 -17.59 64.24
C LEU A 219 23.82 -17.79 62.72
N PHE A 220 24.35 -18.92 62.27
CA PHE A 220 24.45 -19.24 60.85
C PHE A 220 23.08 -19.25 60.15
N ASN A 221 22.05 -19.85 60.76
CA ASN A 221 20.69 -19.87 60.20
C ASN A 221 20.12 -18.44 60.02
N ASN A 222 20.45 -17.51 60.93
CA ASN A 222 20.08 -16.11 60.77
C ASN A 222 20.86 -15.44 59.63
N LEU A 223 22.15 -15.76 59.49
CA LEU A 223 23.04 -15.17 58.49
C LEU A 223 22.83 -15.74 57.08
N VAL A 224 22.29 -16.96 56.94
CA VAL A 224 21.94 -17.49 55.61
C VAL A 224 20.60 -17.01 55.08
N ASN A 225 19.81 -16.36 55.93
CA ASN A 225 18.56 -15.75 55.50
C ASN A 225 18.84 -14.47 54.70
N THR A 226 18.86 -14.59 53.36
CA THR A 226 19.15 -13.47 52.44
C THR A 226 18.19 -12.28 52.55
N ASN A 227 17.03 -12.41 53.20
CA ASN A 227 16.16 -11.26 53.49
C ASN A 227 16.83 -10.26 54.45
N ASN A 228 17.84 -10.69 55.19
CA ASN A 228 18.62 -9.84 56.09
C ASN A 228 19.68 -9.00 55.36
N LEU A 229 19.77 -9.05 54.03
CA LEU A 229 20.70 -8.25 53.22
C LEU A 229 20.17 -6.85 52.86
N THR A 230 19.12 -6.39 53.54
CA THR A 230 18.57 -5.04 53.38
C THR A 230 19.25 -4.03 54.29
N ASN A 231 19.42 -2.79 53.82
CA ASN A 231 19.83 -1.66 54.64
C ASN A 231 18.94 -1.55 55.89
N GLY A 232 19.51 -1.77 57.08
CA GLY A 232 18.79 -1.76 58.37
C GLY A 232 18.81 -3.09 59.15
N SER A 233 19.30 -4.18 58.57
CA SER A 233 19.60 -5.41 59.32
C SER A 233 20.78 -5.22 60.27
N GLN A 234 20.69 -5.75 61.49
CA GLN A 234 21.77 -5.65 62.50
C GLN A 234 23.09 -6.32 62.06
N PHE A 235 23.04 -7.20 61.06
CA PHE A 235 24.20 -7.92 60.54
C PHE A 235 24.97 -7.15 59.47
N ILE A 236 24.40 -6.08 58.89
CA ILE A 236 25.05 -5.26 57.85
C ILE A 236 26.24 -4.49 58.44
N SER A 237 27.34 -4.49 57.69
CA SER A 237 28.56 -3.74 58.01
C SER A 237 28.82 -2.65 56.98
N ASP A 238 29.05 -1.42 57.43
CA ASP A 238 29.42 -0.29 56.56
C ASP A 238 30.93 -0.29 56.19
N GLU A 239 31.70 -1.24 56.74
CA GLU A 239 33.10 -1.46 56.35
C GLU A 239 33.16 -2.22 55.02
N ALA A 240 34.26 -2.05 54.28
CA ALA A 240 34.50 -2.86 53.09
C ALA A 240 34.87 -4.30 53.49
N GLY A 241 34.34 -5.28 52.78
CA GLY A 241 34.62 -6.69 53.03
C GLY A 241 34.41 -7.54 51.79
N GLN A 242 35.35 -8.45 51.51
CA GLN A 242 35.34 -9.27 50.32
C GLN A 242 35.47 -10.76 50.61
N ILE A 243 34.72 -11.56 49.85
CA ILE A 243 34.92 -13.01 49.76
C ILE A 243 35.57 -13.29 48.40
N ARG A 244 36.83 -13.72 48.40
CA ARG A 244 37.59 -14.06 47.19
C ARG A 244 37.91 -15.55 47.19
N ILE A 245 37.46 -16.24 46.14
CA ILE A 245 37.78 -17.65 45.89
C ILE A 245 38.54 -17.72 44.59
N THR A 246 39.79 -18.17 44.63
CA THR A 246 40.60 -18.44 43.45
C THR A 246 40.91 -19.92 43.40
N SER A 247 40.58 -20.58 42.29
CA SER A 247 40.70 -22.02 42.12
C SER A 247 41.43 -22.36 40.83
N GLN A 248 42.31 -23.35 40.89
CA GLN A 248 43.01 -23.92 39.72
C GLN A 248 42.32 -25.17 39.15
N GLY A 249 41.28 -25.67 39.80
CA GLY A 249 40.59 -26.93 39.45
C GLY A 249 39.07 -26.81 39.30
N GLY A 250 38.52 -25.61 39.38
CA GLY A 250 37.08 -25.32 39.34
C GLY A 250 36.45 -25.13 40.72
N VAL A 251 35.31 -24.43 40.73
CA VAL A 251 34.57 -24.05 41.94
C VAL A 251 33.17 -24.63 41.90
N ASN A 252 32.73 -25.27 42.98
CA ASN A 252 31.39 -25.80 43.12
C ASN A 252 30.73 -25.23 44.39
N VAL A 253 29.65 -24.48 44.18
CA VAL A 253 28.89 -23.78 45.22
C VAL A 253 27.52 -24.42 45.33
N ALA A 254 27.40 -25.48 46.13
CA ALA A 254 26.12 -26.09 46.46
C ALA A 254 25.44 -25.46 47.70
N GLY A 255 26.23 -24.85 48.59
CA GLY A 255 25.78 -24.13 49.79
C GLY A 255 25.63 -22.63 49.60
N ASN A 256 25.79 -21.85 50.67
CA ASN A 256 25.60 -20.39 50.65
C ASN A 256 26.93 -19.63 50.74
N ILE A 257 27.14 -18.64 49.88
CA ILE A 257 28.21 -17.63 50.01
C ILE A 257 27.53 -16.28 50.17
N ILE A 258 27.67 -15.65 51.33
CA ILE A 258 26.93 -14.43 51.67
C ILE A 258 27.87 -13.37 52.24
N ASN A 259 27.82 -12.16 51.70
CA ASN A 259 28.59 -11.03 52.18
C ASN A 259 27.68 -9.90 52.67
N TYR A 260 27.85 -9.51 53.93
CA TYR A 260 27.06 -8.47 54.61
C TYR A 260 27.68 -7.06 54.54
N ALA A 261 28.89 -6.94 53.99
CA ALA A 261 29.59 -5.67 53.85
C ALA A 261 28.97 -4.80 52.74
N THR A 262 28.84 -3.50 53.01
CA THR A 262 28.33 -2.48 52.07
C THR A 262 29.31 -1.34 51.82
N GLY A 263 30.45 -1.32 52.54
CA GLY A 263 31.46 -0.26 52.44
C GLY A 263 32.24 -0.26 51.13
N GLY A 264 32.67 0.94 50.72
CA GLY A 264 33.36 1.19 49.44
C GLY A 264 32.43 1.17 48.22
N ASP A 265 32.91 1.68 47.08
CA ASP A 265 32.15 1.75 45.83
C ASP A 265 32.96 1.15 44.67
N TYR A 266 32.43 0.11 44.04
CA TYR A 266 33.06 -0.44 42.83
C TYR A 266 32.73 0.45 41.62
N THR A 267 33.70 1.21 41.15
CA THR A 267 33.55 2.11 39.98
C THR A 267 34.41 1.69 38.78
N ASN A 268 35.43 0.87 39.00
CA ASN A 268 36.26 0.29 37.94
C ASN A 268 37.03 -0.96 38.44
N PRO A 269 37.55 -1.81 37.54
CA PRO A 269 38.28 -3.04 37.90
C PRO A 269 39.56 -2.85 38.71
N ASN A 270 40.17 -1.66 38.71
CA ASN A 270 41.40 -1.37 39.45
C ASN A 270 41.12 -0.95 40.90
N ASN A 271 39.86 -0.72 41.27
CA ASN A 271 39.54 -0.37 42.65
C ASN A 271 39.78 -1.58 43.56
N SER A 272 40.47 -1.37 44.69
CA SER A 272 40.72 -2.39 45.70
C SER A 272 39.88 -2.23 46.96
N ASN A 273 39.22 -1.08 47.15
CA ASN A 273 38.42 -0.76 48.33
C ASN A 273 36.91 -0.80 48.00
N TYR A 274 36.36 -2.01 48.00
CA TYR A 274 34.93 -2.26 47.74
C TYR A 274 34.47 -3.51 48.49
N SER A 275 33.15 -3.66 48.67
CA SER A 275 32.54 -4.89 49.17
C SER A 275 32.16 -5.81 48.01
N GLY A 276 32.37 -7.12 48.15
CA GLY A 276 32.00 -8.01 47.06
C GLY A 276 32.36 -9.48 47.23
N ILE A 277 31.91 -10.27 46.26
CA ILE A 277 32.21 -11.68 46.12
C ILE A 277 32.88 -11.88 44.76
N LYS A 278 34.09 -12.42 44.75
CA LYS A 278 34.82 -12.74 43.52
C LYS A 278 35.18 -14.22 43.49
N ILE A 279 34.78 -14.91 42.43
CA ILE A 279 35.11 -16.32 42.20
C ILE A 279 35.85 -16.41 40.87
N LEU A 280 37.09 -16.88 40.92
CA LEU A 280 37.94 -17.10 39.76
C LEU A 280 38.26 -18.58 39.64
N SER A 281 38.04 -19.13 38.46
CA SER A 281 38.29 -20.53 38.11
C SER A 281 39.29 -20.61 36.97
N HIS A 282 40.33 -21.44 37.16
CA HIS A 282 41.48 -21.61 36.27
C HIS A 282 42.28 -20.31 36.07
N ASN A 283 42.69 -19.72 37.19
CA ASN A 283 43.48 -18.48 37.19
C ASN A 283 44.99 -18.79 37.34
N SER A 284 45.68 -18.93 36.22
CA SER A 284 47.16 -18.94 36.09
C SER A 284 47.96 -20.23 36.35
N SER A 285 47.38 -21.41 36.65
CA SER A 285 48.18 -22.65 36.65
C SER A 285 47.45 -23.94 36.22
N THR A 286 48.25 -24.94 35.84
CA THR A 286 47.96 -25.98 34.85
C THR A 286 47.38 -27.30 35.42
N PRO A 287 46.18 -27.74 35.01
CA PRO A 287 45.83 -29.15 34.98
C PRO A 287 46.55 -29.84 33.80
N ASN A 288 47.03 -31.07 33.99
CA ASN A 288 47.66 -31.83 32.92
C ASN A 288 46.56 -32.55 32.09
N GLY A 289 46.16 -32.01 30.93
CA GLY A 289 45.15 -32.66 30.07
C GLY A 289 44.69 -31.84 28.86
N ASP A 290 44.05 -32.51 27.89
CA ASP A 290 43.52 -31.92 26.65
C ASP A 290 42.12 -31.27 26.82
N ILE A 291 41.45 -31.49 27.95
CA ILE A 291 40.08 -31.02 28.24
C ILE A 291 39.98 -30.63 29.73
N ILE A 292 39.44 -29.44 30.01
CA ILE A 292 39.03 -29.01 31.35
C ILE A 292 37.52 -29.18 31.47
N SER A 293 37.07 -30.11 32.33
CA SER A 293 35.63 -30.41 32.50
C SER A 293 34.99 -29.73 33.71
N SER A 294 35.76 -29.07 34.58
CA SER A 294 35.28 -28.45 35.82
C SER A 294 35.50 -26.94 35.80
N GLY A 295 34.44 -26.15 35.59
CA GLY A 295 34.46 -24.69 35.70
C GLY A 295 33.83 -24.20 37.00
N ILE A 296 32.86 -23.29 36.90
CA ILE A 296 32.10 -22.77 38.05
C ILE A 296 30.69 -23.37 38.06
N ASN A 297 30.33 -24.13 39.09
CA ASN A 297 28.97 -24.61 39.30
C ASN A 297 28.35 -23.91 40.51
N VAL A 298 27.17 -23.29 40.34
CA VAL A 298 26.41 -22.64 41.41
C VAL A 298 25.02 -23.25 41.47
N SER A 299 24.83 -24.23 42.35
CA SER A 299 23.50 -24.80 42.65
C SER A 299 22.89 -24.27 43.95
N GLY A 300 23.70 -23.58 44.77
CA GLY A 300 23.31 -22.94 46.02
C GLY A 300 23.02 -21.45 45.86
N THR A 301 23.41 -20.63 46.84
CA THR A 301 23.15 -19.18 46.82
C THR A 301 24.44 -18.39 46.95
N ILE A 302 24.64 -17.41 46.07
CA ILE A 302 25.64 -16.34 46.20
C ILE A 302 24.86 -15.05 46.44
N ALA A 303 25.09 -14.35 47.55
CA ALA A 303 24.37 -13.12 47.87
C ALA A 303 25.27 -12.05 48.48
N ASN A 304 25.25 -10.85 47.92
CA ASN A 304 26.07 -9.73 48.36
C ASN A 304 25.20 -8.51 48.67
N ALA A 305 25.46 -7.87 49.82
CA ALA A 305 24.65 -6.74 50.28
C ALA A 305 24.77 -5.51 49.37
N LYS A 306 25.97 -5.17 48.89
CA LYS A 306 26.26 -4.10 47.91
C LYS A 306 27.66 -4.30 47.31
N GLY A 307 27.90 -3.79 46.11
CA GLY A 307 29.21 -3.78 45.46
C GLY A 307 29.32 -4.82 44.36
N LEU A 308 30.45 -5.52 44.25
CA LEU A 308 30.74 -6.41 43.11
C LEU A 308 30.40 -7.86 43.42
N VAL A 309 29.65 -8.52 42.53
CA VAL A 309 29.69 -9.99 42.38
C VAL A 309 30.34 -10.30 41.04
N GLN A 310 31.44 -11.05 41.04
CA GLN A 310 32.16 -11.41 39.82
C GLN A 310 32.46 -12.91 39.77
N LEU A 311 32.04 -13.57 38.70
CA LEU A 311 32.40 -14.94 38.33
C LEU A 311 33.25 -14.88 37.07
N ASP A 312 34.53 -15.25 37.19
CA ASP A 312 35.47 -15.31 36.06
C ASP A 312 35.90 -16.77 35.84
N ASN A 313 35.62 -17.31 34.65
CA ASN A 313 35.95 -18.68 34.31
C ASN A 313 36.79 -18.77 33.04
N ASN A 314 37.98 -19.39 33.16
CA ASN A 314 38.89 -19.60 32.04
C ASN A 314 38.92 -21.04 31.50
N GLY A 315 38.08 -21.96 32.02
CA GLY A 315 38.04 -23.35 31.56
C GLY A 315 36.86 -24.14 32.15
N GLY A 316 36.34 -25.12 31.41
CA GLY A 316 35.09 -25.79 31.75
C GLY A 316 33.87 -24.87 31.63
N ASP A 317 32.69 -25.35 32.05
CA ASP A 317 31.43 -24.59 31.96
C ASP A 317 31.21 -23.71 33.19
N ILE A 318 30.51 -22.58 33.03
CA ILE A 318 29.76 -21.96 34.12
C ILE A 318 28.32 -22.51 34.08
N ASP A 319 27.88 -23.17 35.16
CA ASP A 319 26.49 -23.64 35.33
C ASP A 319 25.87 -23.01 36.59
N ILE A 320 24.90 -22.12 36.39
CA ILE A 320 24.16 -21.44 37.47
C ILE A 320 22.75 -22.00 37.50
N SER A 321 22.53 -23.00 38.35
CA SER A 321 21.21 -23.57 38.63
C SER A 321 20.58 -23.05 39.92
N GLY A 322 21.35 -22.32 40.73
CA GLY A 322 21.00 -21.76 42.03
C GLY A 322 20.61 -20.28 41.97
N ASN A 323 20.97 -19.50 42.99
CA ASN A 323 20.61 -18.08 43.10
C ASN A 323 21.84 -17.18 43.17
N ILE A 324 21.85 -16.08 42.42
CA ILE A 324 22.79 -14.97 42.57
C ILE A 324 22.01 -13.71 42.95
N LYS A 325 22.40 -13.04 44.04
CA LYS A 325 21.80 -11.79 44.51
C LYS A 325 22.84 -10.70 44.75
N ASN A 326 22.59 -9.48 44.30
CA ASN A 326 23.50 -8.36 44.54
C ASN A 326 22.81 -6.99 44.40
N ASN A 327 23.03 -6.06 45.33
CA ASN A 327 22.58 -4.66 45.17
C ASN A 327 23.66 -3.75 44.53
N GLY A 328 24.47 -4.28 43.62
CA GLY A 328 25.51 -3.55 42.88
C GLY A 328 25.97 -4.34 41.64
N THR A 329 27.07 -3.93 41.02
CA THR A 329 27.56 -4.52 39.76
C THR A 329 27.73 -6.04 39.83
N THR A 330 27.18 -6.74 38.85
CA THR A 330 27.29 -8.20 38.72
C THR A 330 27.91 -8.56 37.37
N ASN A 331 29.03 -9.27 37.40
CA ASN A 331 29.81 -9.68 36.24
C ASN A 331 29.89 -11.22 36.20
N ILE A 332 29.48 -11.82 35.08
CA ILE A 332 29.55 -13.25 34.85
C ILE A 332 30.25 -13.46 33.51
N TYR A 333 31.51 -13.84 33.56
CA TYR A 333 32.40 -13.92 32.42
C TYR A 333 32.91 -15.35 32.24
N ASN A 334 32.47 -15.99 31.15
CA ASN A 334 33.03 -17.24 30.69
C ASN A 334 33.99 -16.97 29.52
N THR A 335 35.27 -16.83 29.84
CA THR A 335 36.30 -16.41 28.90
C THR A 335 37.46 -17.41 28.92
N PRO A 336 37.34 -18.57 28.23
CA PRO A 336 38.42 -19.56 28.17
C PRO A 336 39.60 -19.03 27.32
N TYR A 337 40.47 -18.23 27.94
CA TYR A 337 41.68 -17.67 27.34
C TYR A 337 42.86 -18.66 27.35
N ALA A 338 43.93 -18.33 26.63
CA ALA A 338 45.14 -19.13 26.45
C ALA A 338 45.84 -19.49 27.79
N LEU A 339 45.53 -20.65 28.36
CA LEU A 339 46.21 -21.19 29.53
C LEU A 339 47.49 -21.96 29.16
N TYR A 340 47.64 -22.37 27.89
CA TYR A 340 48.76 -23.16 27.37
C TYR A 340 49.52 -22.41 26.28
N SER A 341 50.82 -22.70 26.12
CA SER A 341 51.57 -22.31 24.90
C SER A 341 51.13 -23.10 23.66
N ASP A 342 50.41 -24.20 23.85
CA ASP A 342 49.85 -25.06 22.81
C ASP A 342 48.44 -24.55 22.40
N SER A 343 48.37 -23.95 21.21
CA SER A 343 47.12 -23.41 20.67
C SER A 343 46.05 -24.48 20.44
N THR A 344 46.43 -25.73 20.14
CA THR A 344 45.45 -26.82 19.88
C THR A 344 44.74 -27.25 21.16
N LYS A 345 45.46 -27.25 22.29
CA LYS A 345 44.85 -27.53 23.60
C LYS A 345 43.92 -26.41 24.03
N ASN A 346 44.36 -25.16 23.88
CA ASN A 346 43.52 -24.00 24.18
C ASN A 346 42.24 -23.99 23.36
N GLU A 347 42.33 -24.31 22.07
CA GLU A 347 41.17 -24.41 21.18
C GLU A 347 40.16 -25.43 21.70
N LYS A 348 40.61 -26.65 22.04
CA LYS A 348 39.73 -27.70 22.60
C LYS A 348 39.07 -27.28 23.91
N ILE A 349 39.78 -26.55 24.77
CA ILE A 349 39.24 -26.06 26.04
C ILE A 349 38.15 -25.01 25.78
N ALA A 350 38.43 -24.06 24.90
CA ALA A 350 37.46 -23.04 24.50
C ALA A 350 36.22 -23.70 23.87
N GLN A 351 36.40 -24.66 22.95
CA GLN A 351 35.30 -25.41 22.32
C GLN A 351 34.42 -26.17 23.33
N ASN A 352 35.00 -26.68 24.42
CA ASN A 352 34.30 -27.47 25.43
C ASN A 352 33.76 -26.65 26.61
N SER A 353 33.79 -25.32 26.53
CA SER A 353 33.29 -24.41 27.56
C SER A 353 32.00 -23.72 27.10
N GLY A 354 31.10 -23.43 28.03
CA GLY A 354 29.90 -22.62 27.81
C GLY A 354 29.36 -22.01 29.10
N LEU A 355 28.33 -21.18 28.96
CA LEU A 355 27.66 -20.52 30.08
C LEU A 355 26.18 -20.89 30.08
N LYS A 356 25.71 -21.47 31.19
CA LYS A 356 24.33 -21.88 31.38
C LYS A 356 23.76 -21.24 32.64
N ILE A 357 22.59 -20.62 32.51
CA ILE A 357 21.83 -20.02 33.61
C ILE A 357 20.44 -20.64 33.60
N SER A 358 20.21 -21.63 34.47
CA SER A 358 18.88 -22.23 34.70
C SER A 358 18.25 -21.84 36.04
N GLY A 359 19.01 -21.14 36.90
CA GLY A 359 18.61 -20.63 38.20
C GLY A 359 18.09 -19.18 38.16
N ASN A 360 18.23 -18.46 39.27
CA ASN A 360 17.78 -17.07 39.41
C ASN A 360 18.96 -16.09 39.57
N ILE A 361 18.95 -15.00 38.83
CA ILE A 361 19.81 -13.83 39.04
C ILE A 361 18.90 -12.67 39.44
N ASP A 362 19.06 -12.13 40.64
CA ASP A 362 18.25 -11.02 41.20
C ASP A 362 19.18 -9.90 41.67
N THR A 363 19.41 -8.92 40.82
CA THR A 363 20.52 -7.98 40.96
C THR A 363 20.14 -6.53 40.68
N LYS A 364 21.00 -5.58 41.05
CA LYS A 364 20.85 -4.14 40.75
C LYS A 364 22.13 -3.57 40.15
N GLY A 365 22.14 -2.31 39.72
CA GLY A 365 23.36 -1.65 39.21
C GLY A 365 23.63 -2.03 37.76
N ASP A 366 24.84 -2.50 37.44
CA ASP A 366 25.15 -3.00 36.09
C ASP A 366 25.22 -4.53 36.09
N LEU A 367 24.62 -5.18 35.09
CA LEU A 367 24.74 -6.62 34.85
C LEU A 367 25.50 -6.88 33.56
N ASN A 368 26.62 -7.60 33.64
CA ASN A 368 27.38 -8.03 32.46
C ASN A 368 27.47 -9.55 32.43
N ILE A 369 26.93 -10.16 31.37
CA ILE A 369 26.98 -11.60 31.12
C ILE A 369 27.68 -11.81 29.79
N GLU A 370 28.82 -12.51 29.80
CA GLU A 370 29.64 -12.72 28.63
C GLU A 370 30.02 -14.19 28.47
N ASN A 371 29.83 -14.71 27.25
CA ASN A 371 30.35 -16.01 26.86
C ASN A 371 31.25 -15.90 25.62
N ARG A 372 32.43 -16.49 25.75
CA ARG A 372 33.37 -16.75 24.65
C ARG A 372 33.64 -18.25 24.44
N GLY A 373 32.97 -19.13 25.22
CA GLY A 373 33.08 -20.58 25.10
C GLY A 373 32.26 -21.17 23.94
N GLY A 374 32.80 -22.22 23.32
CA GLY A 374 32.28 -22.89 22.13
C GLY A 374 30.87 -23.47 22.24
N LYS A 375 30.39 -23.81 23.43
CA LYS A 375 29.03 -24.35 23.63
C LYS A 375 27.92 -23.28 23.59
N GLY A 376 28.28 -22.00 23.58
CA GLY A 376 27.32 -20.89 23.57
C GLY A 376 26.83 -20.47 24.96
N LEU A 377 25.81 -19.61 24.97
CA LEU A 377 25.18 -19.03 26.15
C LEU A 377 23.71 -19.42 26.19
N ASN A 378 23.31 -20.17 27.22
CA ASN A 378 21.93 -20.60 27.43
C ASN A 378 21.34 -20.00 28.71
N ILE A 379 20.30 -19.18 28.57
CA ILE A 379 19.53 -18.59 29.66
C ILE A 379 18.13 -19.21 29.66
N SER A 380 17.95 -20.24 30.50
CA SER A 380 16.66 -20.92 30.68
C SER A 380 15.97 -20.60 32.00
N GLY A 381 16.67 -19.90 32.91
CA GLY A 381 16.19 -19.48 34.23
C GLY A 381 15.68 -18.04 34.24
N ASN A 382 15.61 -17.43 35.43
CA ASN A 382 15.08 -16.09 35.60
C ASN A 382 16.21 -15.08 35.85
N ILE A 383 16.18 -13.96 35.15
CA ILE A 383 17.02 -12.79 35.41
C ILE A 383 16.09 -11.63 35.76
N ASN A 384 16.20 -11.10 36.97
CA ASN A 384 15.54 -9.87 37.41
C ASN A 384 16.64 -8.87 37.77
N HIS A 385 16.77 -7.81 36.98
CA HIS A 385 17.82 -6.82 37.12
C HIS A 385 17.25 -5.41 37.20
N ASP A 386 17.60 -4.69 38.27
CA ASP A 386 17.27 -3.28 38.46
C ASP A 386 18.45 -2.39 38.06
N GLY A 387 18.51 -2.03 36.77
CA GLY A 387 19.59 -1.27 36.15
C GLY A 387 19.86 -1.68 34.71
N ASP A 388 21.06 -1.37 34.20
CA ASP A 388 21.46 -1.61 32.80
C ASP A 388 22.14 -2.98 32.65
N ALA A 389 21.85 -3.69 31.55
CA ALA A 389 22.36 -5.04 31.32
C ALA A 389 23.01 -5.22 29.93
N ASN A 390 24.21 -5.79 29.91
CA ASN A 390 24.91 -6.26 28.72
C ASN A 390 24.97 -7.79 28.72
N ILE A 391 24.41 -8.44 27.70
CA ILE A 391 24.43 -9.90 27.54
C ILE A 391 25.06 -10.20 26.18
N SER A 392 26.19 -10.92 26.16
CA SER A 392 26.91 -11.17 24.92
C SER A 392 27.44 -12.59 24.74
N ASN A 393 27.49 -13.03 23.48
CA ASN A 393 28.02 -14.32 23.06
C ASN A 393 28.90 -14.18 21.81
N GLY A 394 29.99 -14.94 21.77
CA GLY A 394 30.93 -14.97 20.66
C GLY A 394 31.94 -13.82 20.71
N TYR A 395 32.99 -13.92 19.90
CA TYR A 395 34.06 -12.93 19.84
C TYR A 395 33.75 -11.79 18.85
N THR A 396 34.23 -10.58 19.18
CA THR A 396 34.27 -9.46 18.23
C THR A 396 35.52 -9.54 17.35
N ASP A 397 35.52 -8.91 16.18
CA ASP A 397 36.73 -8.83 15.34
C ASP A 397 37.86 -8.04 16.01
N ASN A 398 37.50 -7.05 16.83
CA ASN A 398 38.42 -6.19 17.58
C ASN A 398 38.86 -6.77 18.92
N ASP A 399 38.31 -7.91 19.34
CA ASP A 399 38.77 -8.59 20.55
C ASP A 399 40.25 -8.88 20.37
N ILE A 400 41.07 -8.33 21.26
CA ILE A 400 42.54 -8.40 21.26
C ILE A 400 43.06 -9.69 21.91
N PHE A 401 42.17 -10.48 22.51
CA PHE A 401 42.50 -11.73 23.20
C PHE A 401 41.59 -12.87 22.71
N GLY A 402 42.21 -13.87 22.10
CA GLY A 402 41.59 -15.12 21.66
C GLY A 402 41.99 -16.28 22.56
N TYR A 403 41.82 -17.51 22.09
CA TYR A 403 42.28 -18.69 22.82
C TYR A 403 43.81 -18.90 22.72
N ASP A 404 44.54 -18.16 21.88
CA ASP A 404 46.00 -18.24 21.79
C ASP A 404 46.65 -16.84 21.71
N GLY A 405 47.98 -16.81 21.74
CA GLY A 405 48.77 -15.57 21.62
C GLY A 405 48.74 -14.92 20.23
N ASN A 406 48.13 -15.58 19.23
CA ASN A 406 47.89 -15.02 17.89
C ASN A 406 46.46 -14.48 17.76
N ASN A 407 45.69 -14.46 18.86
CA ASN A 407 44.31 -13.98 18.90
C ASN A 407 43.34 -14.83 18.04
N SER A 408 43.59 -16.14 17.95
CA SER A 408 42.70 -17.11 17.30
C SER A 408 41.39 -17.25 18.08
N LYS A 409 40.24 -17.35 17.39
CA LYS A 409 38.89 -17.36 17.99
C LYS A 409 38.16 -18.64 17.62
N VAL A 410 37.42 -19.23 18.57
CA VAL A 410 36.53 -20.37 18.29
C VAL A 410 35.15 -19.86 17.89
N ASN A 411 34.44 -20.64 17.08
CA ASN A 411 33.01 -20.41 16.92
C ASN A 411 32.29 -20.88 18.18
N THR A 412 31.41 -20.01 18.69
CA THR A 412 30.51 -20.32 19.80
C THR A 412 29.16 -20.80 19.25
N GLY A 413 28.49 -21.63 20.04
CA GLY A 413 27.08 -21.97 19.84
C GLY A 413 26.18 -20.74 20.02
N ALA A 414 24.87 -20.98 20.07
CA ALA A 414 23.87 -19.91 20.08
C ALA A 414 23.90 -19.05 21.35
N LEU A 415 23.36 -17.83 21.24
CA LEU A 415 22.78 -17.10 22.35
C LEU A 415 21.30 -17.49 22.47
N ASP A 416 20.97 -18.40 23.37
CA ASP A 416 19.61 -18.87 23.59
C ASP A 416 19.01 -18.26 24.87
N ILE A 417 17.85 -17.61 24.73
CA ILE A 417 17.05 -17.09 25.84
C ILE A 417 15.69 -17.79 25.83
N SER A 418 15.53 -18.80 26.67
CA SER A 418 14.28 -19.56 26.84
C SER A 418 13.57 -19.28 28.16
N GLY A 419 14.23 -18.63 29.12
CA GLY A 419 13.66 -18.21 30.40
C GLY A 419 13.11 -16.77 30.40
N ASP A 420 12.91 -16.20 31.58
CA ASP A 420 12.40 -14.84 31.77
C ASP A 420 13.53 -13.87 32.15
N VAL A 421 13.76 -12.85 31.32
CA VAL A 421 14.74 -11.79 31.55
C VAL A 421 14.01 -10.45 31.71
N ASN A 422 14.03 -9.88 32.91
CA ASN A 422 13.43 -8.60 33.27
C ASN A 422 14.54 -7.61 33.66
N ILE A 423 14.69 -6.53 32.89
CA ILE A 423 15.70 -5.48 33.06
C ILE A 423 14.96 -4.14 33.22
N SER A 424 15.18 -3.40 34.31
CA SER A 424 14.49 -2.11 34.52
C SER A 424 15.10 -0.96 33.71
N GLY A 425 16.40 -0.98 33.45
CA GLY A 425 17.13 -0.01 32.63
C GLY A 425 17.26 -0.45 31.17
N ASN A 426 18.37 -0.09 30.54
CA ASN A 426 18.69 -0.40 29.15
C ASN A 426 19.22 -1.85 29.01
N SER A 427 18.95 -2.48 27.89
CA SER A 427 19.49 -3.80 27.55
C SER A 427 20.25 -3.77 26.23
N ASN A 428 21.42 -4.41 26.24
CA ASN A 428 22.25 -4.62 25.06
C ASN A 428 22.57 -6.11 24.92
N ILE A 429 21.88 -6.77 24.00
CA ILE A 429 21.95 -8.21 23.80
C ILE A 429 22.61 -8.45 22.44
N ILE A 430 23.83 -8.98 22.44
CA ILE A 430 24.66 -9.09 21.24
C ILE A 430 25.15 -10.52 21.04
N ASN A 431 24.91 -11.06 19.85
CA ASN A 431 25.57 -12.25 19.36
C ASN A 431 26.57 -11.86 18.25
N TYR A 432 27.86 -11.92 18.57
CA TYR A 432 28.93 -11.52 17.66
C TYR A 432 29.18 -12.55 16.54
N GLN A 433 30.06 -12.24 15.59
CA GLN A 433 30.24 -12.99 14.33
C GLN A 433 30.57 -14.47 14.57
N HIS A 434 31.30 -14.76 15.64
CA HIS A 434 31.68 -16.12 16.02
C HIS A 434 30.56 -16.92 16.70
N GLY A 435 29.45 -16.29 17.12
CA GLY A 435 28.25 -16.99 17.61
C GLY A 435 27.42 -17.56 16.48
N VAL A 436 27.93 -18.57 15.79
CA VAL A 436 27.46 -18.98 14.45
C VAL A 436 26.01 -19.48 14.43
N ASP A 437 25.51 -20.00 15.55
CA ASP A 437 24.16 -20.56 15.69
C ASP A 437 23.09 -19.51 16.07
N GLY A 438 23.46 -18.23 16.02
CA GLY A 438 22.54 -17.11 16.03
C GLY A 438 22.06 -16.67 17.42
N LEU A 439 21.16 -15.68 17.41
CA LEU A 439 20.46 -15.18 18.59
C LEU A 439 19.04 -15.72 18.58
N ASN A 440 18.64 -16.51 19.58
CA ASN A 440 17.32 -17.12 19.65
C ASN A 440 16.60 -16.76 20.95
N VAL A 441 15.38 -16.22 20.82
CA VAL A 441 14.48 -15.97 21.94
C VAL A 441 13.26 -16.87 21.82
N THR A 442 13.08 -17.76 22.79
CA THR A 442 11.86 -18.58 22.96
C THR A 442 11.13 -18.31 24.28
N GLY A 443 11.75 -17.55 25.19
CA GLY A 443 11.17 -17.09 26.45
C GLY A 443 10.78 -15.61 26.41
N THR A 444 10.78 -14.94 27.57
CA THR A 444 10.38 -13.54 27.70
C THR A 444 11.58 -12.64 27.97
N VAL A 445 11.72 -11.54 27.22
CA VAL A 445 12.65 -10.45 27.55
C VAL A 445 11.88 -9.14 27.71
N LYS A 446 11.95 -8.54 28.88
CA LYS A 446 11.33 -7.25 29.20
C LYS A 446 12.40 -6.24 29.59
N THR A 447 12.45 -5.12 28.89
CA THR A 447 13.39 -4.02 29.13
C THR A 447 12.59 -2.75 29.43
N GLY A 448 12.86 -2.10 30.56
CA GLY A 448 12.21 -0.86 30.95
C GLY A 448 12.76 0.37 30.22
N GLY A 449 14.02 0.35 29.80
CA GLY A 449 14.67 1.37 28.97
C GLY A 449 14.74 0.99 27.48
N ASP A 450 15.87 1.32 26.88
CA ASP A 450 16.18 1.02 25.47
C ASP A 450 16.66 -0.42 25.33
N ALA A 451 16.12 -1.16 24.36
CA ALA A 451 16.50 -2.54 24.08
C ALA A 451 17.19 -2.66 22.73
N THR A 452 18.42 -3.15 22.73
CA THR A 452 19.21 -3.42 21.52
C THR A 452 19.44 -4.91 21.36
N TYR A 453 19.07 -5.46 20.21
CA TYR A 453 19.32 -6.85 19.82
C TYR A 453 20.17 -6.86 18.55
N THR A 454 21.41 -7.33 18.64
CA THR A 454 22.32 -7.39 17.51
C THR A 454 22.78 -8.81 17.23
N ASN A 455 22.68 -9.25 15.98
CA ASN A 455 23.21 -10.53 15.54
C ASN A 455 24.15 -10.38 14.33
N HIS A 456 25.34 -10.92 14.49
CA HIS A 456 26.32 -11.15 13.43
C HIS A 456 26.52 -12.63 13.11
N GLY A 457 25.96 -13.53 13.92
CA GLY A 457 26.03 -14.97 13.74
C GLY A 457 25.27 -15.46 12.51
N LYS A 458 25.80 -16.48 11.83
CA LYS A 458 25.30 -16.98 10.54
C LYS A 458 23.81 -17.38 10.56
N ALA A 459 23.31 -17.97 11.65
CA ALA A 459 21.93 -18.47 11.75
C ALA A 459 20.86 -17.39 11.98
N GLY A 460 21.24 -16.11 12.07
CA GLY A 460 20.29 -15.00 12.13
C GLY A 460 19.82 -14.61 13.53
N LEU A 461 18.88 -13.66 13.57
CA LEU A 461 18.22 -13.15 14.76
C LEU A 461 16.78 -13.67 14.78
N ASN A 462 16.42 -14.48 15.77
CA ASN A 462 15.17 -15.21 15.79
C ASN A 462 14.38 -14.96 17.09
N ILE A 463 13.21 -14.32 16.98
CA ILE A 463 12.18 -14.33 18.02
C ILE A 463 11.17 -15.41 17.63
N LYS A 464 11.29 -16.60 18.24
CA LYS A 464 10.53 -17.80 17.86
C LYS A 464 9.10 -17.78 18.41
N ASP A 465 8.24 -18.73 18.04
CA ASP A 465 6.78 -18.70 18.29
C ASP A 465 6.35 -18.42 19.74
N ASN A 466 7.08 -18.93 20.72
CA ASN A 466 6.82 -18.71 22.15
C ASN A 466 7.62 -17.55 22.75
N GLY A 467 8.53 -16.96 21.96
CA GLY A 467 9.37 -15.85 22.35
C GLY A 467 8.61 -14.53 22.38
N SER A 468 8.86 -13.72 23.39
CA SER A 468 8.27 -12.39 23.53
C SER A 468 9.31 -11.37 23.99
N ILE A 469 9.46 -10.27 23.26
CA ILE A 469 10.30 -9.13 23.67
C ILE A 469 9.44 -7.88 23.94
N SER A 470 9.79 -7.09 24.95
CA SER A 470 9.15 -5.79 25.21
C SER A 470 10.11 -4.70 25.67
N SER A 471 9.90 -3.47 25.19
CA SER A 471 10.81 -2.33 25.41
C SER A 471 10.11 -0.97 25.32
N ASN A 472 10.81 0.09 25.73
CA ASN A 472 10.40 1.47 25.45
C ASN A 472 10.93 1.97 24.11
N ASN A 473 12.21 1.78 23.81
CA ASN A 473 12.77 1.91 22.46
C ASN A 473 13.39 0.59 22.02
N LEU A 474 13.29 0.25 20.74
CA LEU A 474 13.76 -1.02 20.20
C LEU A 474 14.70 -0.80 19.02
N ALA A 475 15.90 -1.37 19.09
CA ALA A 475 16.81 -1.47 17.96
C ALA A 475 17.11 -2.96 17.70
N MET A 476 16.89 -3.41 16.47
CA MET A 476 17.24 -4.76 16.02
C MET A 476 18.14 -4.67 14.79
N LEU A 477 19.29 -5.34 14.84
CA LEU A 477 20.23 -5.41 13.73
C LEU A 477 20.60 -6.87 13.45
N ASN A 478 20.39 -7.32 12.22
CA ASN A 478 20.92 -8.59 11.74
C ASN A 478 21.87 -8.40 10.55
N THR A 479 23.02 -9.07 10.59
CA THR A 479 23.96 -9.20 9.45
C THR A 479 24.24 -10.66 9.09
N GLY A 480 23.64 -11.62 9.80
CA GLY A 480 23.77 -13.05 9.54
C GLY A 480 22.91 -13.52 8.38
N ALA A 481 23.43 -14.45 7.58
CA ALA A 481 22.75 -14.97 6.39
C ALA A 481 21.39 -15.66 6.64
N GLY A 482 21.12 -16.10 7.88
CA GLY A 482 19.84 -16.67 8.31
C GLY A 482 18.69 -15.68 8.45
N GLY A 483 18.94 -14.37 8.28
CA GLY A 483 17.91 -13.35 8.31
C GLY A 483 17.49 -12.89 9.71
N LEU A 484 16.46 -12.04 9.75
CA LEU A 484 15.80 -11.59 10.96
C LEU A 484 14.36 -12.13 10.94
N ASN A 485 14.05 -13.03 11.85
CA ASN A 485 12.79 -13.74 11.89
C ASN A 485 12.04 -13.45 13.19
N ILE A 486 10.83 -12.91 13.09
CA ILE A 486 9.92 -12.69 14.22
C ILE A 486 8.69 -13.55 13.99
N SER A 487 8.68 -14.76 14.54
CA SER A 487 7.49 -15.63 14.58
C SER A 487 6.74 -15.55 15.91
N GLY A 488 7.40 -15.07 16.98
CA GLY A 488 6.81 -14.73 18.26
C GLY A 488 6.26 -13.29 18.34
N SER A 489 6.44 -12.63 19.48
CA SER A 489 5.92 -11.29 19.76
C SER A 489 7.02 -10.26 20.03
N ALA A 490 6.92 -9.08 19.43
CA ALA A 490 7.74 -7.92 19.75
C ALA A 490 6.84 -6.72 20.06
N LYS A 491 6.96 -6.14 21.27
CA LYS A 491 6.18 -4.99 21.71
C LYS A 491 7.08 -3.82 22.10
N ASN A 492 6.96 -2.69 21.43
CA ASN A 492 7.70 -1.48 21.75
C ASN A 492 6.75 -0.30 22.01
N ASN A 493 7.07 0.56 22.97
CA ASN A 493 6.17 1.67 23.35
C ASN A 493 6.45 2.99 22.61
N LYS A 494 7.68 3.25 22.16
CA LYS A 494 8.07 4.51 21.52
C LYS A 494 8.66 4.27 20.13
N THR A 495 9.98 4.36 19.97
CA THR A 495 10.64 4.28 18.67
C THR A 495 11.19 2.88 18.43
N ALA A 496 10.96 2.34 17.23
CA ALA A 496 11.52 1.06 16.79
C ALA A 496 12.31 1.19 15.49
N THR A 497 13.51 0.61 15.46
CA THR A 497 14.35 0.51 14.26
C THR A 497 14.74 -0.96 14.05
N VAL A 498 14.27 -1.56 12.96
CA VAL A 498 14.54 -2.95 12.59
C VAL A 498 15.32 -2.97 11.28
N THR A 499 16.58 -3.40 11.33
CA THR A 499 17.48 -3.42 10.17
C THR A 499 17.98 -4.84 9.90
N ASN A 500 17.71 -5.36 8.71
CA ASN A 500 18.22 -6.63 8.23
C ASN A 500 19.17 -6.41 7.05
N LYS A 501 20.43 -6.84 7.17
CA LYS A 501 21.47 -6.66 6.13
C LYS A 501 21.74 -7.92 5.30
N ALA A 502 21.25 -9.09 5.71
CA ALA A 502 21.48 -10.36 5.02
C ALA A 502 20.34 -11.35 5.30
N GLY A 503 20.09 -12.29 4.39
CA GLY A 503 18.94 -13.19 4.48
C GLY A 503 17.60 -12.45 4.36
N ASP A 504 16.50 -13.11 4.70
CA ASP A 504 15.17 -12.49 4.66
C ASP A 504 14.83 -11.77 5.96
N LEU A 505 14.06 -10.69 5.87
CA LEU A 505 13.36 -10.10 7.02
C LEU A 505 11.95 -10.68 7.03
N THR A 506 11.63 -11.53 8.01
CA THR A 506 10.33 -12.19 8.10
C THR A 506 9.61 -11.79 9.38
N ILE A 507 8.39 -11.26 9.25
CA ILE A 507 7.47 -11.04 10.37
C ILE A 507 6.29 -12.00 10.20
N GLY A 508 6.41 -13.18 10.81
CA GLY A 508 5.34 -14.20 10.84
C GLY A 508 4.46 -14.14 12.09
N GLY A 509 4.96 -13.52 13.16
CA GLY A 509 4.28 -13.35 14.44
C GLY A 509 3.62 -11.99 14.58
N THR A 510 3.75 -11.37 15.75
CA THR A 510 3.17 -10.04 16.04
C THR A 510 4.25 -9.02 16.36
N PHE A 511 4.21 -7.86 15.69
CA PHE A 511 5.01 -6.70 16.02
C PHE A 511 4.09 -5.52 16.36
N VAL A 512 4.16 -4.97 17.56
CA VAL A 512 3.37 -3.81 18.00
C VAL A 512 4.31 -2.68 18.41
N ASN A 513 4.16 -1.50 17.81
CA ASN A 513 4.92 -0.31 18.15
C ASN A 513 4.01 0.86 18.57
N GLY A 514 4.44 1.62 19.57
CA GLY A 514 3.68 2.71 20.19
C GLY A 514 3.97 4.12 19.65
N GLY A 515 4.93 4.29 18.74
CA GLY A 515 5.39 5.59 18.25
C GLY A 515 5.86 5.51 16.80
N ASP A 516 7.11 5.89 16.53
CA ASP A 516 7.68 5.79 15.17
C ASP A 516 8.35 4.43 14.96
N ALA A 517 8.16 3.81 13.80
CA ALA A 517 8.75 2.54 13.43
C ALA A 517 9.42 2.63 12.05
N THR A 518 10.64 2.10 11.94
CA THR A 518 11.32 1.93 10.65
C THR A 518 11.80 0.49 10.51
N PHE A 519 11.42 -0.14 9.41
CA PHE A 519 11.89 -1.45 8.97
C PHE A 519 12.70 -1.27 7.68
N THR A 520 13.93 -1.80 7.66
CA THR A 520 14.80 -1.73 6.48
C THR A 520 15.38 -3.10 6.21
N ASN A 521 15.08 -3.65 5.02
CA ASN A 521 15.65 -4.89 4.53
C ASN A 521 16.62 -4.63 3.38
N ASP A 522 17.92 -4.77 3.64
CA ASP A 522 19.00 -4.80 2.65
C ASP A 522 19.43 -6.25 2.32
N GLY A 523 18.73 -7.25 2.87
CA GLY A 523 18.92 -8.66 2.59
C GLY A 523 18.27 -9.10 1.28
N ASN A 524 17.60 -10.26 1.28
CA ASN A 524 17.01 -10.85 0.07
C ASN A 524 15.53 -10.48 -0.12
N GLN A 525 14.64 -10.84 0.80
CA GLN A 525 13.20 -10.52 0.73
C GLN A 525 12.69 -9.94 2.06
N PHE A 526 11.74 -9.00 2.01
CA PHE A 526 10.94 -8.60 3.17
C PHE A 526 9.59 -9.28 3.10
N ASN A 527 9.32 -10.20 4.03
CA ASN A 527 8.08 -10.97 4.08
C ASN A 527 7.27 -10.66 5.36
N ILE A 528 5.97 -10.40 5.19
CA ILE A 528 5.01 -10.22 6.29
C ILE A 528 3.89 -11.25 6.11
N SER A 529 3.91 -12.29 6.94
CA SER A 529 2.85 -13.30 7.04
C SER A 529 2.05 -13.23 8.35
N GLY A 530 2.54 -12.45 9.32
CA GLY A 530 1.91 -12.14 10.60
C GLY A 530 1.26 -10.75 10.66
N THR A 531 1.36 -10.07 11.79
CA THR A 531 0.77 -8.74 12.00
C THR A 531 1.81 -7.72 12.46
N VAL A 532 1.86 -6.59 11.76
CA VAL A 532 2.58 -5.38 12.18
C VAL A 532 1.56 -4.30 12.50
N THR A 533 1.55 -3.81 13.73
CA THR A 533 0.69 -2.70 14.17
C THR A 533 1.56 -1.56 14.68
N ASN A 534 1.42 -0.39 14.07
CA ASN A 534 1.94 0.86 14.62
C ASN A 534 0.78 1.67 15.18
N LYS A 535 0.81 1.96 16.47
CA LYS A 535 -0.24 2.68 17.18
C LYS A 535 0.37 3.85 17.91
N LEU A 536 -0.05 5.06 17.59
CA LEU A 536 0.41 6.21 18.36
C LEU A 536 -0.09 6.13 19.82
N THR A 537 0.85 6.08 20.77
CA THR A 537 0.60 6.11 22.22
C THR A 537 0.98 7.44 22.85
N ASP A 538 1.76 8.26 22.14
CA ASP A 538 2.15 9.59 22.56
C ASP A 538 0.99 10.56 22.33
N ALA A 539 0.45 11.13 23.42
CA ALA A 539 -0.66 12.07 23.37
C ALA A 539 -0.27 13.46 22.85
N GLU A 540 1.04 13.78 22.82
CA GLU A 540 1.55 15.08 22.37
C GLU A 540 1.78 15.12 20.85
N LYS A 541 1.89 13.96 20.20
CA LYS A 541 1.98 13.86 18.74
C LYS A 541 0.60 13.79 18.09
N GLU A 542 0.48 14.38 16.90
CA GLU A 542 -0.72 14.24 16.07
C GLU A 542 -0.80 12.86 15.42
N PHE A 543 0.34 12.37 14.89
CA PHE A 543 0.48 11.07 14.23
C PHE A 543 1.85 10.44 14.53
N GLY A 544 1.88 9.10 14.57
CA GLY A 544 3.11 8.32 14.47
C GLY A 544 3.54 8.13 13.01
N THR A 545 4.67 7.48 12.77
CA THR A 545 5.10 7.08 11.42
C THR A 545 5.54 5.62 11.39
N ILE A 546 5.10 4.87 10.38
CA ILE A 546 5.66 3.55 10.06
C ILE A 546 6.21 3.53 8.64
N ASN A 547 7.51 3.31 8.53
CA ASN A 547 8.24 3.21 7.28
C ASN A 547 8.73 1.78 7.09
N MET A 548 8.40 1.17 5.96
CA MET A 548 8.83 -0.18 5.58
C MET A 548 9.55 -0.12 4.24
N VAL A 549 10.85 -0.45 4.24
CA VAL A 549 11.71 -0.35 3.05
C VAL A 549 12.33 -1.70 2.73
N ASN A 550 12.17 -2.16 1.48
CA ASN A 550 12.88 -3.31 0.94
C ASN A 550 13.83 -2.90 -0.19
N ASN A 551 15.09 -3.27 -0.07
CA ASN A 551 16.14 -3.11 -1.09
C ASN A 551 16.57 -4.46 -1.70
N GLY A 552 16.06 -5.58 -1.20
CA GLY A 552 16.43 -6.92 -1.64
C GLY A 552 15.75 -7.35 -2.93
N GLU A 553 16.49 -8.05 -3.81
CA GLU A 553 16.01 -8.50 -5.12
C GLU A 553 14.85 -9.51 -5.07
N GLY A 554 14.66 -10.17 -3.91
CA GLY A 554 13.54 -11.06 -3.63
C GLY A 554 12.20 -10.35 -3.46
N GLY A 555 12.17 -9.02 -3.36
CA GLY A 555 10.97 -8.20 -3.29
C GLY A 555 10.39 -8.01 -1.88
N PHE A 556 9.21 -7.39 -1.84
CA PHE A 556 8.44 -7.17 -0.62
C PHE A 556 7.08 -7.88 -0.76
N VAL A 557 6.85 -8.87 0.09
CA VAL A 557 5.63 -9.68 0.10
C VAL A 557 4.84 -9.45 1.40
N ILE A 558 3.56 -9.09 1.26
CA ILE A 558 2.56 -9.19 2.33
C ILE A 558 1.67 -10.37 1.96
N GLU A 559 1.86 -11.51 2.63
CA GLU A 559 1.14 -12.75 2.33
C GLU A 559 -0.35 -12.66 2.67
N ASN A 560 -1.15 -13.66 2.27
CA ASN A 560 -2.61 -13.67 2.48
C ASN A 560 -3.03 -13.46 3.95
N SER A 561 -2.25 -13.96 4.91
CA SER A 561 -2.48 -13.76 6.36
C SER A 561 -1.77 -12.53 6.92
N GLY A 562 -0.91 -11.89 6.13
CA GLY A 562 -0.14 -10.71 6.49
C GLY A 562 -1.04 -9.50 6.71
N ASN A 563 -0.78 -8.75 7.80
CA ASN A 563 -1.50 -7.53 8.13
C ASN A 563 -0.53 -6.41 8.51
N VAL A 564 -0.65 -5.26 7.86
CA VAL A 564 0.02 -4.02 8.24
C VAL A 564 -1.06 -3.03 8.67
N ASN A 565 -1.05 -2.62 9.94
CA ASN A 565 -2.03 -1.73 10.53
C ASN A 565 -1.34 -0.45 11.07
N ALA A 566 -1.68 0.69 10.50
CA ALA A 566 -1.31 2.01 10.99
C ALA A 566 -2.50 2.65 11.71
N GLU A 567 -2.45 2.68 13.04
CA GLU A 567 -3.43 3.36 13.91
C GLU A 567 -2.88 4.75 14.28
N SER A 568 -3.56 5.81 13.82
CA SER A 568 -3.14 7.19 14.01
C SER A 568 -1.68 7.44 13.60
N SER A 569 -1.28 6.88 12.45
CA SER A 569 0.09 6.99 11.92
C SER A 569 0.12 7.20 10.40
N ASN A 570 1.13 7.90 9.91
CA ASN A 570 1.52 7.85 8.51
C ASN A 570 2.10 6.47 8.18
N LEU A 571 1.78 5.95 7.00
CA LEU A 571 2.27 4.67 6.51
C LEU A 571 3.02 4.84 5.19
N SER A 572 4.27 4.41 5.14
CA SER A 572 5.05 4.31 3.92
C SER A 572 5.54 2.89 3.70
N ILE A 573 5.21 2.32 2.55
CA ILE A 573 5.71 1.03 2.05
C ILE A 573 6.51 1.35 0.78
N THR A 574 7.82 1.07 0.81
CA THR A 574 8.71 1.33 -0.32
C THR A 574 9.45 0.05 -0.71
N ASN A 575 9.34 -0.35 -1.97
CA ASN A 575 10.03 -1.49 -2.53
C ASN A 575 10.95 -1.06 -3.69
N ASN A 576 12.27 -1.14 -3.48
CA ASN A 576 13.27 -0.66 -4.44
C ASN A 576 13.78 -1.76 -5.39
N ALA A 577 13.51 -3.03 -5.11
CA ALA A 577 13.95 -4.16 -5.95
C ALA A 577 12.95 -5.33 -5.88
N GLY A 578 12.94 -6.21 -6.88
CA GLY A 578 11.99 -7.32 -6.95
C GLY A 578 10.53 -6.87 -7.13
N ASN A 579 9.56 -7.75 -6.88
CA ASN A 579 8.13 -7.38 -6.93
C ASN A 579 7.66 -6.85 -5.58
N LEU A 580 6.64 -5.98 -5.60
CA LEU A 580 5.83 -5.65 -4.43
C LEU A 580 4.50 -6.41 -4.54
N ASP A 581 4.32 -7.43 -3.71
CA ASP A 581 3.13 -8.29 -3.72
C ASP A 581 2.30 -8.09 -2.45
N ILE A 582 1.13 -7.46 -2.58
CA ILE A 582 0.17 -7.24 -1.49
C ILE A 582 -0.99 -8.22 -1.66
N ASN A 583 -0.89 -9.37 -0.99
CA ASN A 583 -1.95 -10.38 -0.96
C ASN A 583 -2.73 -10.38 0.37
N GLY A 584 -2.15 -9.82 1.42
CA GLY A 584 -2.79 -9.60 2.72
C GLY A 584 -3.49 -8.25 2.85
N SER A 585 -3.53 -7.70 4.06
CA SER A 585 -4.18 -6.42 4.35
C SER A 585 -3.19 -5.33 4.70
N VAL A 586 -3.35 -4.17 4.09
CA VAL A 586 -2.74 -2.90 4.48
C VAL A 586 -3.86 -1.97 4.96
N LYS A 587 -3.74 -1.45 6.17
CA LYS A 587 -4.74 -0.59 6.81
C LYS A 587 -4.14 0.68 7.37
N ASN A 588 -4.83 1.80 7.17
CA ASN A 588 -4.56 3.06 7.86
C ASN A 588 -5.90 3.67 8.28
N ASP A 589 -6.08 3.96 9.56
CA ASP A 589 -7.34 4.51 10.09
C ASP A 589 -7.54 6.00 9.81
N GLY A 590 -6.58 6.68 9.17
CA GLY A 590 -6.59 8.11 8.91
C GLY A 590 -6.32 8.97 10.15
N GLY A 591 -6.17 8.37 11.32
CA GLY A 591 -6.02 9.05 12.60
C GLY A 591 -7.27 9.82 13.02
N LYS A 592 -7.14 10.60 14.09
CA LYS A 592 -8.28 11.33 14.68
C LYS A 592 -8.89 12.38 13.73
N ASN A 593 -8.08 12.96 12.86
CA ASN A 593 -8.45 14.12 12.03
C ASN A 593 -8.41 13.84 10.52
N LEU A 594 -8.24 12.59 10.07
CA LEU A 594 -8.06 12.25 8.64
C LEU A 594 -6.92 13.00 7.94
N THR A 595 -5.87 13.38 8.68
CA THR A 595 -4.69 14.09 8.16
C THR A 595 -3.54 13.14 7.81
N ASN A 596 -3.66 11.85 8.12
CA ASN A 596 -2.62 10.88 7.83
C ASN A 596 -2.48 10.59 6.34
N LYS A 597 -1.27 10.19 5.95
CA LYS A 597 -0.91 9.79 4.59
C LYS A 597 -0.56 8.30 4.54
N THR A 598 -1.06 7.63 3.51
CA THR A 598 -0.56 6.32 3.09
C THR A 598 0.14 6.43 1.74
N GLU A 599 1.39 6.00 1.69
CA GLU A 599 2.22 5.94 0.49
C GLU A 599 2.67 4.50 0.26
N ILE A 600 2.41 4.00 -0.95
CA ILE A 600 2.91 2.71 -1.43
C ILE A 600 3.69 2.98 -2.70
N LEU A 601 5.01 2.77 -2.66
CA LEU A 601 5.93 3.01 -3.76
C LEU A 601 6.63 1.72 -4.16
N ASN A 602 6.60 1.40 -5.45
CA ASN A 602 7.40 0.33 -6.03
C ASN A 602 8.33 0.87 -7.13
N ASP A 603 9.62 0.92 -6.84
CA ASP A 603 10.72 1.15 -7.79
C ASP A 603 11.32 -0.18 -8.31
N GLY A 604 10.82 -1.33 -7.84
CA GLY A 604 11.19 -2.66 -8.30
C GLY A 604 10.63 -3.01 -9.69
N LYS A 605 10.14 -4.24 -9.88
CA LYS A 605 9.69 -4.77 -11.17
C LYS A 605 8.19 -4.61 -11.42
N THR A 606 7.36 -5.06 -10.50
CA THR A 606 5.88 -5.06 -10.65
C THR A 606 5.23 -4.83 -9.29
N LEU A 607 4.16 -4.04 -9.26
CA LEU A 607 3.29 -3.90 -8.09
C LEU A 607 2.02 -4.73 -8.31
N ASN A 608 1.79 -5.72 -7.47
CA ASN A 608 0.58 -6.55 -7.50
C ASN A 608 -0.22 -6.35 -6.21
N ILE A 609 -1.47 -5.91 -6.34
CA ILE A 609 -2.49 -6.06 -5.31
C ILE A 609 -3.30 -7.29 -5.70
N GLY A 610 -2.91 -8.44 -5.17
CA GLY A 610 -3.48 -9.74 -5.57
C GLY A 610 -4.96 -9.88 -5.19
N LYS A 611 -5.61 -10.94 -5.65
CA LYS A 611 -7.07 -11.16 -5.48
C LYS A 611 -7.56 -11.08 -4.03
N THR A 612 -6.75 -11.49 -3.06
CA THR A 612 -7.07 -11.40 -1.62
C THR A 612 -6.56 -10.11 -0.98
N GLY A 613 -5.73 -9.36 -1.71
CA GLY A 613 -5.07 -8.13 -1.29
C GLY A 613 -6.08 -7.03 -1.01
N LYS A 614 -5.89 -6.34 0.11
CA LYS A 614 -6.74 -5.23 0.55
C LYS A 614 -5.89 -4.05 1.00
N VAL A 615 -6.03 -2.92 0.33
CA VAL A 615 -5.52 -1.63 0.79
C VAL A 615 -6.71 -0.81 1.25
N ASN A 616 -6.91 -0.72 2.57
CA ASN A 616 -8.03 -0.03 3.18
C ASN A 616 -7.54 1.14 4.03
N THR A 617 -7.65 2.35 3.51
CA THR A 617 -7.09 3.54 4.13
C THR A 617 -8.15 4.60 4.39
N SER A 618 -7.77 5.57 5.21
CA SER A 618 -8.45 6.86 5.33
C SER A 618 -7.36 7.95 5.33
N GLY A 619 -7.75 9.20 5.07
CA GLY A 619 -6.84 10.30 4.79
C GLY A 619 -6.42 10.35 3.32
N SER A 620 -5.17 10.74 3.05
CA SER A 620 -4.61 10.79 1.69
C SER A 620 -3.95 9.47 1.30
N LEU A 621 -4.20 9.00 0.08
CA LEU A 621 -3.62 7.77 -0.45
C LEU A 621 -2.85 8.04 -1.75
N ALA A 622 -1.60 7.57 -1.81
CA ALA A 622 -0.78 7.54 -3.02
C ALA A 622 -0.21 6.14 -3.24
N ILE A 623 -0.52 5.53 -4.39
CA ILE A 623 0.08 4.27 -4.84
C ILE A 623 0.83 4.55 -6.13
N THR A 624 2.13 4.29 -6.16
CA THR A 624 3.00 4.54 -7.32
C THR A 624 3.79 3.30 -7.70
N ASN A 625 3.74 2.93 -8.99
CA ASN A 625 4.62 1.93 -9.57
C ASN A 625 5.51 2.55 -10.65
N ASN A 626 6.82 2.41 -10.48
CA ASN A 626 7.85 2.77 -11.46
C ASN A 626 8.45 1.56 -12.19
N GLY A 627 8.11 0.35 -11.76
CA GLY A 627 8.63 -0.88 -12.36
C GLY A 627 8.06 -1.20 -13.75
N GLU A 628 8.93 -1.64 -14.65
CA GLU A 628 8.61 -1.93 -16.06
C GLU A 628 7.54 -3.01 -16.27
N GLY A 629 7.32 -3.87 -15.28
CA GLY A 629 6.30 -4.91 -15.32
C GLY A 629 4.87 -4.40 -15.09
N GLY A 630 4.70 -3.14 -14.69
CA GLY A 630 3.40 -2.50 -14.52
C GLY A 630 2.76 -2.72 -13.14
N MET A 631 1.49 -2.34 -13.06
CA MET A 631 0.69 -2.39 -11.84
C MET A 631 -0.58 -3.21 -12.08
N ASN A 632 -0.79 -4.25 -11.27
CA ASN A 632 -1.99 -5.09 -11.31
C ASN A 632 -2.80 -4.91 -10.03
N ILE A 633 -4.08 -4.55 -10.16
CA ILE A 633 -5.04 -4.47 -9.07
C ILE A 633 -6.12 -5.52 -9.30
N ASP A 634 -5.92 -6.71 -8.73
CA ASP A 634 -6.89 -7.80 -8.74
C ASP A 634 -7.78 -7.80 -7.47
N GLY A 635 -7.25 -7.26 -6.37
CA GLY A 635 -7.91 -7.17 -5.07
C GLY A 635 -8.76 -5.90 -4.89
N SER A 636 -8.69 -5.29 -3.70
CA SER A 636 -9.43 -4.06 -3.41
C SER A 636 -8.54 -2.94 -2.90
N VAL A 637 -8.70 -1.75 -3.46
CA VAL A 637 -8.19 -0.48 -2.93
C VAL A 637 -9.38 0.36 -2.51
N ASN A 638 -9.51 0.65 -1.23
CA ASN A 638 -10.59 1.47 -0.68
C ASN A 638 -10.01 2.59 0.19
N ASN A 639 -10.23 3.85 -0.22
CA ASN A 639 -9.89 5.01 0.60
C ASN A 639 -11.18 5.66 1.13
N ASP A 640 -11.51 5.39 2.39
CA ASP A 640 -12.79 5.73 3.00
C ASP A 640 -12.64 6.72 4.16
N ASN A 641 -13.01 7.96 3.90
CA ASN A 641 -13.04 9.09 4.83
C ASN A 641 -14.42 9.30 5.47
N SER A 642 -15.33 8.31 5.45
CA SER A 642 -16.68 8.45 5.98
C SER A 642 -16.80 8.35 7.50
N ALA A 643 -15.77 7.87 8.19
CA ALA A 643 -15.78 7.51 9.61
C ALA A 643 -15.79 8.71 10.61
N THR A 644 -15.89 9.95 10.14
CA THR A 644 -15.84 11.16 10.99
C THR A 644 -17.22 11.72 11.37
N THR A 645 -17.27 12.40 12.51
CA THR A 645 -18.47 13.07 13.04
C THR A 645 -18.91 14.21 12.10
N ALA A 646 -20.22 14.45 12.04
CA ALA A 646 -20.88 15.17 10.94
C ALA A 646 -20.42 16.63 10.67
N ASN A 647 -19.75 17.30 11.60
CA ASN A 647 -19.34 18.71 11.46
C ASN A 647 -17.99 18.90 10.73
N ASP A 648 -17.15 17.88 10.72
CA ASP A 648 -15.81 17.90 10.09
C ASP A 648 -15.82 17.31 8.66
N LYS A 649 -16.96 16.72 8.25
CA LYS A 649 -17.13 15.91 7.04
C LYS A 649 -16.97 16.67 5.72
N ILE A 650 -17.16 17.99 5.72
CA ILE A 650 -17.01 18.84 4.51
C ILE A 650 -15.56 19.30 4.35
N ALA A 651 -14.92 19.80 5.41
CA ALA A 651 -13.58 20.38 5.33
C ALA A 651 -12.46 19.36 5.02
N PHE A 652 -12.50 18.15 5.60
CA PHE A 652 -11.42 17.15 5.42
C PHE A 652 -11.60 16.26 4.20
N LYS A 653 -12.83 16.15 3.72
CA LYS A 653 -13.09 15.46 2.45
C LYS A 653 -12.43 16.22 1.29
N ASP A 654 -12.47 17.54 1.33
CA ASP A 654 -11.98 18.40 0.25
C ASP A 654 -10.43 18.52 0.20
N ALA A 655 -9.73 18.20 1.29
CA ALA A 655 -8.27 18.30 1.38
C ALA A 655 -7.51 17.01 0.99
N ASN A 656 -8.17 15.86 1.03
CA ASN A 656 -7.53 14.55 0.83
C ASN A 656 -7.76 14.02 -0.59
N ASN A 657 -6.72 13.44 -1.19
CA ASN A 657 -6.79 12.86 -2.54
C ASN A 657 -6.48 11.36 -2.52
N THR A 658 -7.04 10.65 -3.49
CA THR A 658 -6.63 9.28 -3.82
C THR A 658 -5.94 9.28 -5.17
N THR A 659 -4.66 8.91 -5.20
CA THR A 659 -3.84 8.91 -6.41
C THR A 659 -3.24 7.52 -6.65
N ILE A 660 -3.39 7.01 -7.87
CA ILE A 660 -2.79 5.76 -8.32
C ILE A 660 -2.03 6.05 -9.61
N THR A 661 -0.71 5.90 -9.59
CA THR A 661 0.16 6.25 -10.70
C THR A 661 1.00 5.06 -11.12
N ASN A 662 0.96 4.74 -12.41
CA ASN A 662 1.81 3.73 -13.03
C ASN A 662 2.65 4.39 -14.13
N THR A 663 3.96 4.46 -13.97
CA THR A 663 4.84 5.17 -14.92
C THR A 663 5.39 4.27 -16.03
N ALA A 664 5.39 2.95 -15.84
CA ALA A 664 5.88 1.96 -16.81
C ALA A 664 4.98 0.72 -16.88
N GLY A 665 5.01 -0.03 -17.98
CA GLY A 665 4.19 -1.24 -18.14
C GLY A 665 2.68 -0.96 -18.23
N THR A 666 1.84 -1.99 -18.06
CA THR A 666 0.37 -1.84 -18.10
C THR A 666 -0.16 -1.51 -16.70
N LEU A 667 -1.11 -0.59 -16.60
CA LEU A 667 -1.97 -0.44 -15.42
C LEU A 667 -3.23 -1.28 -15.65
N LYS A 668 -3.39 -2.35 -14.89
CA LYS A 668 -4.52 -3.28 -15.02
C LYS A 668 -5.38 -3.28 -13.76
N VAL A 669 -6.67 -3.03 -13.93
CA VAL A 669 -7.67 -3.05 -12.85
C VAL A 669 -8.68 -4.15 -13.10
N ASP A 670 -8.49 -5.31 -12.48
CA ASP A 670 -9.43 -6.45 -12.50
C ASP A 670 -10.34 -6.47 -11.27
N GLY A 671 -9.88 -5.87 -10.17
CA GLY A 671 -10.54 -5.82 -8.88
C GLY A 671 -11.41 -4.58 -8.66
N ASN A 672 -11.37 -4.01 -7.45
CA ASN A 672 -12.17 -2.85 -7.06
C ASN A 672 -11.28 -1.70 -6.58
N VAL A 673 -11.53 -0.50 -7.08
CA VAL A 673 -10.95 0.75 -6.57
C VAL A 673 -12.11 1.67 -6.16
N SER A 674 -12.16 2.06 -4.89
CA SER A 674 -13.19 2.96 -4.36
C SER A 674 -12.60 4.08 -3.53
N SER A 675 -13.18 5.26 -3.65
CA SER A 675 -12.78 6.42 -2.85
C SER A 675 -13.94 7.37 -2.62
N ASN A 676 -13.97 8.01 -1.44
CA ASN A 676 -14.84 9.15 -1.13
C ASN A 676 -14.07 10.41 -0.69
N THR A 677 -12.78 10.49 -1.02
CA THR A 677 -11.93 11.68 -0.86
C THR A 677 -12.26 12.73 -1.90
N SER A 678 -11.64 13.92 -1.96
CA SER A 678 -12.04 14.98 -2.91
C SER A 678 -11.94 14.56 -4.38
N GLU A 679 -10.92 13.77 -4.71
CA GLU A 679 -10.63 13.28 -6.05
C GLU A 679 -10.13 11.83 -6.01
N LEU A 680 -10.51 11.03 -7.02
CA LEU A 680 -9.88 9.75 -7.35
C LEU A 680 -9.18 9.89 -8.71
N THR A 681 -7.86 9.97 -8.70
CA THR A 681 -7.06 10.12 -9.92
C THR A 681 -6.20 8.88 -10.18
N MET A 682 -6.38 8.27 -11.34
CA MET A 682 -5.59 7.14 -11.82
C MET A 682 -4.84 7.55 -13.08
N THR A 683 -3.51 7.51 -13.04
CA THR A 683 -2.64 7.91 -14.15
C THR A 683 -1.80 6.74 -14.62
N ASN A 684 -1.83 6.47 -15.93
CA ASN A 684 -0.92 5.54 -16.60
C ASN A 684 -0.03 6.29 -17.59
N GLU A 685 1.28 6.30 -17.34
CA GLU A 685 2.31 6.77 -18.26
C GLU A 685 3.02 5.62 -18.97
N GLY A 686 2.67 4.36 -18.66
CA GLY A 686 3.29 3.17 -19.21
C GLY A 686 2.82 2.79 -20.63
N LYS A 687 2.24 1.61 -20.81
CA LYS A 687 1.81 1.08 -22.12
C LYS A 687 0.31 1.19 -22.34
N THR A 688 -0.50 0.51 -21.53
CA THR A 688 -1.96 0.47 -21.67
C THR A 688 -2.60 0.65 -20.30
N PHE A 689 -3.76 1.29 -20.24
CA PHE A 689 -4.60 1.34 -19.04
C PHE A 689 -5.84 0.47 -19.27
N GLU A 690 -5.87 -0.72 -18.66
CA GLU A 690 -6.94 -1.70 -18.81
C GLU A 690 -7.86 -1.73 -17.59
N ILE A 691 -9.17 -1.58 -17.81
CA ILE A 691 -10.19 -1.59 -16.75
C ILE A 691 -11.17 -2.73 -17.04
N ASN A 692 -11.05 -3.81 -16.28
CA ASN A 692 -11.95 -4.97 -16.32
C ASN A 692 -12.86 -5.05 -15.08
N GLY A 693 -12.44 -4.44 -13.96
CA GLY A 693 -13.13 -4.41 -12.67
C GLY A 693 -13.95 -3.14 -12.44
N ASN A 694 -14.07 -2.72 -11.17
CA ASN A 694 -14.86 -1.55 -10.78
C ASN A 694 -13.98 -0.41 -10.27
N ILE A 695 -14.24 0.81 -10.77
CA ILE A 695 -13.69 2.06 -10.25
C ILE A 695 -14.88 2.92 -9.81
N SER A 696 -14.93 3.31 -8.54
CA SER A 696 -16.07 4.06 -7.99
C SER A 696 -15.65 5.24 -7.14
N GLY A 697 -16.10 6.42 -7.54
CA GLY A 697 -16.04 7.65 -6.78
C GLY A 697 -17.35 7.98 -6.08
N THR A 698 -17.31 8.29 -4.77
CA THR A 698 -18.47 8.76 -4.01
C THR A 698 -18.23 10.17 -3.48
N ASN A 699 -19.04 11.11 -3.96
CA ASN A 699 -18.95 12.54 -3.76
C ASN A 699 -17.60 13.10 -4.23
N ASN A 700 -17.06 12.60 -5.34
CA ASN A 700 -15.81 13.06 -5.93
C ASN A 700 -15.76 12.81 -7.43
N ASN A 701 -14.81 13.46 -8.11
CA ASN A 701 -14.55 13.16 -9.51
C ASN A 701 -13.64 11.92 -9.64
N VAL A 702 -13.86 11.18 -10.72
CA VAL A 702 -13.00 10.07 -11.12
C VAL A 702 -12.22 10.49 -12.37
N ASN A 703 -10.92 10.69 -12.22
CA ASN A 703 -10.01 11.11 -13.29
C ASN A 703 -9.18 9.91 -13.77
N LEU A 704 -9.35 9.53 -15.03
CA LEU A 704 -8.63 8.45 -15.69
C LEU A 704 -7.72 9.06 -16.76
N ILE A 705 -6.41 9.05 -16.52
CA ILE A 705 -5.42 9.73 -17.36
C ILE A 705 -4.50 8.68 -17.97
N ASN A 706 -4.40 8.66 -19.30
CA ASN A 706 -3.50 7.76 -20.03
C ASN A 706 -2.62 8.55 -20.99
N LYS A 707 -1.30 8.43 -20.85
CA LYS A 707 -0.36 9.18 -21.70
C LYS A 707 0.10 8.40 -22.93
N ASN A 708 0.09 7.08 -22.86
CA ASN A 708 0.70 6.18 -23.85
C ASN A 708 -0.22 4.98 -24.14
N GLY A 709 -0.13 4.41 -25.35
CA GLY A 709 -0.99 3.31 -25.83
C GLY A 709 -2.49 3.58 -25.69
N ALA A 710 -3.30 2.59 -25.25
CA ALA A 710 -4.76 2.70 -25.18
C ALA A 710 -5.27 2.83 -23.73
N LEU A 711 -6.40 3.51 -23.57
CA LEU A 711 -7.26 3.39 -22.39
C LEU A 711 -8.45 2.49 -22.77
N ASP A 712 -8.46 1.27 -22.22
CA ASP A 712 -9.44 0.24 -22.53
C ASP A 712 -10.37 0.03 -21.32
N LEU A 713 -11.58 0.59 -21.40
CA LEU A 713 -12.68 0.18 -20.52
C LEU A 713 -13.34 -1.05 -21.13
N ASN A 714 -12.89 -2.25 -20.74
CA ASN A 714 -13.36 -3.51 -21.30
C ASN A 714 -14.80 -3.84 -20.88
N SER A 715 -15.42 -4.82 -21.54
CA SER A 715 -16.86 -5.13 -21.41
C SER A 715 -17.36 -5.37 -19.97
N SER A 716 -16.52 -5.94 -19.11
CA SER A 716 -16.85 -6.15 -17.68
C SER A 716 -16.55 -4.93 -16.81
N GLY A 717 -15.77 -3.97 -17.31
CA GLY A 717 -15.32 -2.81 -16.57
C GLY A 717 -16.47 -1.84 -16.28
N ARG A 718 -16.47 -1.28 -15.06
CA ARG A 718 -17.44 -0.27 -14.62
C ARG A 718 -16.72 0.91 -13.99
N VAL A 719 -17.01 2.10 -14.46
CA VAL A 719 -16.56 3.36 -13.86
C VAL A 719 -17.79 4.11 -13.39
N LYS A 720 -17.85 4.44 -12.11
CA LYS A 720 -18.98 5.15 -11.50
C LYS A 720 -18.50 6.35 -10.72
N SER A 721 -19.22 7.46 -10.83
CA SER A 721 -18.98 8.66 -10.04
C SER A 721 -20.31 9.28 -9.62
N THR A 722 -20.39 9.84 -8.41
CA THR A 722 -21.51 10.70 -8.04
C THR A 722 -21.28 12.17 -8.39
N ASP A 723 -20.08 12.54 -8.85
CA ASP A 723 -19.82 13.82 -9.51
C ASP A 723 -19.45 13.54 -10.97
N ASP A 724 -18.28 14.01 -11.44
CA ASP A 724 -17.85 13.86 -12.82
C ASP A 724 -16.99 12.60 -13.03
N ILE A 725 -16.98 12.11 -14.28
CA ILE A 725 -15.96 11.18 -14.79
C ILE A 725 -15.16 11.93 -15.85
N ASN A 726 -13.84 12.04 -15.66
CA ASN A 726 -12.92 12.68 -16.60
C ASN A 726 -11.98 11.64 -17.19
N ILE A 727 -12.01 11.45 -18.51
CA ILE A 727 -11.14 10.53 -19.25
C ILE A 727 -10.24 11.37 -20.13
N THR A 728 -8.92 11.26 -19.94
CA THR A 728 -7.93 11.99 -20.75
C THR A 728 -6.96 11.00 -21.36
N ASN A 729 -6.81 11.03 -22.68
CA ASN A 729 -5.87 10.18 -23.39
C ASN A 729 -5.03 10.94 -24.42
N SER A 730 -3.71 10.77 -24.37
CA SER A 730 -2.77 11.20 -25.42
C SER A 730 -2.04 10.04 -26.09
N GLY A 731 -2.40 8.80 -25.74
CA GLY A 731 -1.78 7.60 -26.26
C GLY A 731 -2.36 7.20 -27.63
N LYS A 732 -1.50 6.65 -28.51
CA LYS A 732 -1.86 6.27 -29.89
C LYS A 732 -2.93 5.18 -30.02
N GLY A 733 -3.25 4.48 -28.93
CA GLY A 733 -4.25 3.41 -28.92
C GLY A 733 -5.69 3.90 -28.69
N GLY A 734 -5.87 5.17 -28.34
CA GLY A 734 -7.19 5.78 -28.18
C GLY A 734 -7.92 5.42 -26.89
N VAL A 735 -9.17 5.85 -26.81
CA VAL A 735 -10.11 5.50 -25.73
C VAL A 735 -11.11 4.49 -26.29
N ASN A 736 -11.15 3.28 -25.72
CA ASN A 736 -12.08 2.24 -26.12
C ASN A 736 -13.07 1.95 -24.97
N VAL A 737 -14.32 2.31 -25.16
CA VAL A 737 -15.40 2.17 -24.15
C VAL A 737 -16.30 0.99 -24.53
N LYS A 738 -15.96 -0.20 -24.03
CA LYS A 738 -16.75 -1.44 -24.14
C LYS A 738 -17.58 -1.72 -22.88
N GLY A 739 -17.09 -1.27 -21.72
CA GLY A 739 -17.79 -1.31 -20.43
C GLY A 739 -18.71 -0.12 -20.23
N LEU A 740 -19.07 0.16 -18.96
CA LEU A 740 -20.01 1.24 -18.62
C LEU A 740 -19.32 2.33 -17.79
N ALA A 741 -19.39 3.58 -18.26
CA ALA A 741 -19.03 4.78 -17.53
C ALA A 741 -20.31 5.54 -17.15
N ASN A 742 -20.56 5.73 -15.84
CA ASN A 742 -21.79 6.33 -15.33
C ASN A 742 -21.49 7.40 -14.27
N ALA A 743 -21.72 8.65 -14.63
CA ALA A 743 -21.59 9.82 -13.75
C ALA A 743 -22.97 10.37 -13.39
N LYS A 744 -23.12 10.90 -12.17
CA LYS A 744 -24.34 11.64 -11.78
C LYS A 744 -24.34 13.08 -12.31
N LYS A 745 -23.17 13.67 -12.53
CA LYS A 745 -23.02 14.96 -13.22
C LYS A 745 -22.54 14.70 -14.64
N ASN A 746 -21.30 15.04 -14.96
CA ASN A 746 -20.80 15.05 -16.33
C ASN A 746 -19.88 13.86 -16.63
N VAL A 747 -19.83 13.45 -17.91
CA VAL A 747 -18.74 12.62 -18.43
C VAL A 747 -17.96 13.41 -19.46
N ASN A 748 -16.67 13.61 -19.20
CA ASN A 748 -15.76 14.37 -20.06
C ASN A 748 -14.71 13.42 -20.66
N ILE A 749 -14.57 13.41 -21.98
CA ILE A 749 -13.55 12.64 -22.72
C ILE A 749 -12.71 13.62 -23.53
N ASP A 750 -11.43 13.78 -23.18
CA ASP A 750 -10.43 14.55 -23.94
C ASP A 750 -9.40 13.58 -24.54
N ASN A 751 -9.37 13.46 -25.87
CA ASN A 751 -8.53 12.52 -26.57
C ASN A 751 -7.68 13.17 -27.66
N LYS A 752 -6.42 12.74 -27.81
CA LYS A 752 -5.48 13.27 -28.79
C LYS A 752 -4.82 12.15 -29.62
N ASP A 753 -4.54 12.46 -30.89
CA ASP A 753 -3.74 11.66 -31.83
C ASP A 753 -4.22 10.22 -32.05
N SER A 754 -5.50 9.96 -31.81
CA SER A 754 -6.11 8.62 -31.82
C SER A 754 -7.64 8.72 -31.84
N ASN A 755 -8.33 7.59 -31.97
CA ASN A 755 -9.80 7.56 -32.00
C ASN A 755 -10.40 7.33 -30.60
N VAL A 756 -11.65 7.77 -30.43
CA VAL A 756 -12.54 7.32 -29.35
C VAL A 756 -13.54 6.33 -29.96
N VAL A 757 -13.56 5.09 -29.47
CA VAL A 757 -14.45 4.02 -29.97
C VAL A 757 -15.38 3.56 -28.87
N ILE A 758 -16.69 3.59 -29.10
CA ILE A 758 -17.70 3.26 -28.09
C ILE A 758 -18.59 2.12 -28.59
N GLY A 759 -18.80 1.12 -27.73
CA GLY A 759 -19.67 -0.01 -27.99
C GLY A 759 -18.96 -1.36 -27.94
N ASP A 760 -19.76 -2.43 -27.85
CA ASP A 760 -19.31 -3.82 -27.94
C ASP A 760 -20.47 -4.78 -28.31
N LYS A 761 -20.13 -6.05 -28.51
CA LYS A 761 -21.10 -7.11 -28.86
C LYS A 761 -21.76 -7.79 -27.65
N THR A 762 -21.56 -7.30 -26.42
CA THR A 762 -22.19 -7.90 -25.22
C THR A 762 -23.63 -7.43 -25.05
N GLU A 763 -24.24 -7.61 -23.88
CA GLU A 763 -25.56 -7.02 -23.56
C GLU A 763 -25.48 -5.56 -23.09
N ASN A 764 -24.27 -5.01 -22.91
CA ASN A 764 -24.10 -3.62 -22.49
C ASN A 764 -24.82 -2.65 -23.45
N ASN A 765 -25.39 -1.60 -22.88
CA ASN A 765 -26.06 -0.50 -23.56
C ASN A 765 -25.91 0.76 -22.69
N ASN A 766 -26.04 1.96 -23.25
CA ASN A 766 -25.74 3.23 -22.56
C ASN A 766 -24.32 3.27 -21.99
N TYR A 767 -23.33 2.99 -22.85
CA TYR A 767 -21.92 2.83 -22.49
C TYR A 767 -21.35 4.06 -21.76
N VAL A 768 -21.75 5.26 -22.18
CA VAL A 768 -21.46 6.51 -21.47
C VAL A 768 -22.78 7.12 -21.01
N THR A 769 -22.94 7.24 -19.70
CA THR A 769 -24.14 7.81 -19.07
C THR A 769 -23.77 8.98 -18.17
N ALA A 770 -24.47 10.11 -18.32
CA ALA A 770 -24.33 11.30 -17.51
C ALA A 770 -25.71 11.77 -17.00
N GLY A 771 -25.78 12.21 -15.74
CA GLY A 771 -27.00 12.86 -15.22
C GLY A 771 -27.15 14.29 -15.74
N GLU A 772 -26.04 14.96 -16.03
CA GLU A 772 -25.96 16.26 -16.71
C GLU A 772 -25.38 16.05 -18.11
N ASN A 773 -24.19 16.59 -18.41
CA ASN A 773 -23.69 16.69 -19.78
C ASN A 773 -22.69 15.57 -20.14
N ILE A 774 -22.63 15.24 -21.42
CA ILE A 774 -21.53 14.46 -22.02
C ILE A 774 -20.71 15.40 -22.89
N ASN A 775 -19.42 15.55 -22.58
CA ASN A 775 -18.49 16.38 -23.34
C ASN A 775 -17.39 15.51 -23.94
N ILE A 776 -17.26 15.50 -25.27
CA ILE A 776 -16.25 14.73 -26.00
C ILE A 776 -15.44 15.68 -26.87
N ALA A 777 -14.16 15.84 -26.54
CA ALA A 777 -13.19 16.59 -27.31
C ALA A 777 -12.14 15.64 -27.89
N ILE A 778 -11.95 15.69 -29.21
CA ILE A 778 -10.96 14.87 -29.91
C ILE A 778 -10.12 15.75 -30.82
N ASN A 779 -8.80 15.70 -30.69
CA ASN A 779 -7.87 16.36 -31.59
C ASN A 779 -7.06 15.32 -32.38
N ASN A 780 -7.09 15.40 -33.71
CA ASN A 780 -6.43 14.46 -34.62
C ASN A 780 -6.90 13.00 -34.41
N GLY A 781 -8.19 12.78 -34.62
CA GLY A 781 -8.83 11.47 -34.49
C GLY A 781 -10.35 11.56 -34.57
N SER A 782 -11.02 10.42 -34.61
CA SER A 782 -12.47 10.33 -34.84
C SER A 782 -13.22 9.77 -33.62
N LEU A 783 -14.50 10.15 -33.49
CA LEU A 783 -15.45 9.51 -32.59
C LEU A 783 -16.20 8.43 -33.37
N LEU A 784 -16.07 7.16 -32.97
CA LEU A 784 -16.55 6.02 -33.74
C LEU A 784 -17.46 5.11 -32.92
N ASN A 785 -18.46 4.55 -33.59
CA ASN A 785 -19.22 3.41 -33.13
C ASN A 785 -18.38 2.13 -33.35
N TYR A 786 -18.41 1.21 -32.38
CA TYR A 786 -17.75 -0.09 -32.49
C TYR A 786 -18.31 -0.99 -33.61
N GLY A 787 -19.46 -0.63 -34.19
CA GLY A 787 -20.15 -1.42 -35.22
C GLY A 787 -21.43 -2.07 -34.69
N VAL A 788 -22.16 -1.40 -33.80
CA VAL A 788 -23.34 -1.96 -33.13
C VAL A 788 -24.54 -1.04 -33.18
N VAL A 789 -25.73 -1.64 -33.29
CA VAL A 789 -27.02 -0.96 -33.29
C VAL A 789 -27.52 -0.88 -31.84
N LYS A 790 -26.95 0.05 -31.09
CA LYS A 790 -27.23 0.27 -29.65
C LYS A 790 -27.13 1.74 -29.29
N THR A 791 -27.72 2.12 -28.17
CA THR A 791 -27.55 3.44 -27.56
C THR A 791 -26.15 3.54 -26.94
N LEU A 792 -25.28 4.36 -27.52
CA LEU A 792 -23.91 4.53 -27.06
C LEU A 792 -23.82 5.54 -25.92
N LEU A 793 -24.52 6.67 -26.07
CA LEU A 793 -24.49 7.81 -25.17
C LEU A 793 -25.88 8.08 -24.57
N ASN A 794 -25.94 8.40 -23.28
CA ASN A 794 -27.18 8.75 -22.58
C ASN A 794 -26.95 9.92 -21.62
N ALA A 795 -27.62 11.05 -21.83
CA ALA A 795 -27.44 12.25 -21.02
C ALA A 795 -28.77 12.84 -20.55
N GLY A 796 -28.81 13.23 -19.27
CA GLY A 796 -29.92 14.04 -18.73
C GLY A 796 -29.85 15.51 -19.15
N GLY A 797 -28.66 16.01 -19.49
CA GLY A 797 -28.39 17.35 -20.05
C GLY A 797 -27.87 17.27 -21.48
N ASP A 798 -26.89 18.11 -21.81
CA ASP A 798 -26.42 18.36 -23.18
C ASP A 798 -25.37 17.34 -23.64
N LEU A 799 -25.28 17.15 -24.95
CA LEU A 799 -24.20 16.42 -25.63
C LEU A 799 -23.36 17.41 -26.43
N ASN A 800 -22.07 17.52 -26.08
CA ASN A 800 -21.11 18.36 -26.78
C ASN A 800 -20.01 17.50 -27.39
N MET A 801 -19.89 17.51 -28.72
CA MET A 801 -18.87 16.78 -29.48
C MET A 801 -18.04 17.77 -30.31
N ASN A 802 -16.76 17.89 -30.00
CA ASN A 802 -15.83 18.75 -30.73
C ASN A 802 -14.64 17.92 -31.23
N VAL A 803 -14.60 17.69 -32.54
CA VAL A 803 -13.62 16.83 -33.20
C VAL A 803 -12.81 17.66 -34.19
N THR A 804 -11.48 17.66 -34.07
CA THR A 804 -10.56 18.29 -35.02
C THR A 804 -9.83 17.21 -35.81
N ASP A 805 -9.74 17.36 -37.13
CA ASP A 805 -9.06 16.43 -38.05
C ASP A 805 -9.57 14.98 -37.99
N GLY A 806 -10.86 14.80 -37.70
CA GLY A 806 -11.53 13.50 -37.77
C GLY A 806 -13.06 13.61 -37.82
N THR A 807 -13.72 12.46 -37.98
CA THR A 807 -15.17 12.39 -38.18
C THR A 807 -15.91 12.05 -36.88
N ILE A 808 -17.20 12.36 -36.84
CA ILE A 808 -18.14 11.86 -35.84
C ILE A 808 -19.01 10.82 -36.54
N GLY A 809 -18.79 9.54 -36.24
CA GLY A 809 -19.33 8.43 -37.03
C GLY A 809 -18.62 8.26 -38.37
N LEU A 810 -19.10 7.33 -39.18
CA LEU A 810 -18.59 7.06 -40.53
C LEU A 810 -19.63 7.42 -41.59
N ASP A 811 -19.14 7.77 -42.79
CA ASP A 811 -20.01 8.14 -43.91
C ASP A 811 -20.90 6.97 -44.34
N VAL A 812 -22.09 7.33 -44.84
CA VAL A 812 -23.05 6.43 -45.46
C VAL A 812 -23.53 7.05 -46.76
N GLN A 813 -23.85 6.19 -47.71
CA GLN A 813 -24.39 6.62 -48.99
C GLN A 813 -25.28 5.52 -49.54
N GLN A 814 -26.46 5.93 -49.97
CA GLN A 814 -27.37 5.08 -50.67
C GLN A 814 -26.80 4.63 -52.02
N LYS A 815 -26.99 3.35 -52.36
CA LYS A 815 -26.41 2.72 -53.55
C LYS A 815 -26.77 3.41 -54.88
N ALA A 816 -27.99 3.93 -55.01
CA ALA A 816 -28.45 4.63 -56.22
C ALA A 816 -27.94 6.09 -56.31
N CYS A 817 -27.48 6.69 -55.21
CA CYS A 817 -26.90 8.04 -55.14
C CYS A 817 -25.41 8.13 -55.56
N GLN A 818 -24.85 7.13 -56.27
CA GLN A 818 -23.43 7.16 -56.65
C GLN A 818 -23.14 8.24 -57.70
N GLY A 819 -22.34 9.25 -57.33
CA GLY A 819 -21.90 10.34 -58.22
C GLY A 819 -22.83 11.56 -58.28
N SER A 820 -23.99 11.53 -57.61
CA SER A 820 -24.95 12.66 -57.55
C SER A 820 -24.72 13.65 -56.41
N GLY A 821 -23.81 13.32 -55.49
CA GLY A 821 -23.53 14.15 -54.30
C GLY A 821 -24.54 14.01 -53.15
N CYS A 822 -25.61 13.20 -53.29
CA CYS A 822 -26.58 12.90 -52.22
C CYS A 822 -26.14 11.76 -51.28
N THR A 823 -26.70 11.76 -50.08
CA THR A 823 -26.63 10.63 -49.13
C THR A 823 -27.78 9.66 -49.37
N GLY A 824 -28.97 10.19 -49.64
CA GLY A 824 -30.21 9.44 -49.92
C GLY A 824 -31.12 9.24 -48.70
N ILE A 825 -32.40 9.01 -48.97
CA ILE A 825 -33.49 8.79 -47.99
C ILE A 825 -34.24 7.47 -48.22
N GLY A 826 -33.79 6.63 -49.14
CA GLY A 826 -34.44 5.34 -49.44
C GLY A 826 -34.28 4.30 -48.33
N PRO A 827 -34.67 3.04 -48.58
CA PRO A 827 -34.67 1.99 -47.58
C PRO A 827 -33.29 1.77 -46.94
N LYS A 828 -33.28 1.44 -45.64
CA LYS A 828 -32.05 1.16 -44.88
C LYS A 828 -31.16 0.11 -45.56
N ALA A 829 -31.77 -0.90 -46.18
CA ALA A 829 -31.07 -1.98 -46.89
C ALA A 829 -30.20 -1.51 -48.05
N ASP A 830 -30.50 -0.34 -48.64
CA ASP A 830 -29.74 0.24 -49.75
C ASP A 830 -28.61 1.18 -49.30
N GLY A 831 -28.36 1.26 -47.99
CA GLY A 831 -27.24 2.00 -47.42
C GLY A 831 -27.51 3.48 -47.12
N SER A 832 -28.78 3.93 -47.18
CA SER A 832 -29.18 5.30 -46.80
C SER A 832 -28.86 5.61 -45.35
N ARG A 833 -29.00 4.62 -44.46
CA ARG A 833 -28.65 4.68 -43.03
C ARG A 833 -27.99 3.39 -42.57
N ASP A 834 -26.98 3.51 -41.72
CA ASP A 834 -26.30 2.38 -41.06
C ASP A 834 -25.97 2.75 -39.62
N PHE A 835 -26.78 2.22 -38.69
CA PHE A 835 -26.66 2.50 -37.26
C PHE A 835 -25.44 1.86 -36.60
N THR A 836 -24.68 1.04 -37.34
CA THR A 836 -23.36 0.55 -36.90
C THR A 836 -22.26 1.58 -37.16
N LYS A 837 -22.54 2.60 -37.98
CA LYS A 837 -21.61 3.66 -38.36
C LYS A 837 -21.91 5.02 -37.70
N SER A 838 -23.17 5.26 -37.32
CA SER A 838 -23.57 6.49 -36.63
C SER A 838 -23.24 6.47 -35.14
N ILE A 839 -23.09 7.66 -34.56
CA ILE A 839 -23.10 7.84 -33.11
C ILE A 839 -24.55 7.88 -32.64
N ASN A 840 -24.96 6.82 -31.97
CA ASN A 840 -26.32 6.61 -31.51
C ASN A 840 -26.48 7.08 -30.06
N ALA A 841 -27.42 7.98 -29.78
CA ALA A 841 -27.56 8.55 -28.45
C ALA A 841 -29.03 8.79 -28.04
N ASN A 842 -29.29 8.78 -26.73
CA ASN A 842 -30.53 9.26 -26.13
C ASN A 842 -30.20 10.48 -25.26
N ILE A 843 -30.52 11.67 -25.77
CA ILE A 843 -30.11 12.94 -25.16
C ILE A 843 -31.36 13.76 -24.84
N LYS A 844 -31.49 14.19 -23.60
CA LYS A 844 -32.62 15.05 -23.18
C LYS A 844 -32.37 16.53 -23.41
N GLY A 845 -31.12 16.97 -23.26
CA GLY A 845 -30.71 18.35 -23.50
C GLY A 845 -30.41 18.63 -24.97
N LYS A 846 -29.56 19.62 -25.20
CA LYS A 846 -29.13 20.10 -26.52
C LYS A 846 -28.00 19.27 -27.09
N VAL A 847 -27.90 19.25 -28.42
CA VAL A 847 -26.83 18.58 -29.15
C VAL A 847 -25.98 19.62 -29.89
N ASN A 848 -24.69 19.63 -29.55
CA ASN A 848 -23.65 20.39 -30.21
C ASN A 848 -22.63 19.42 -30.82
N ALA A 849 -22.38 19.50 -32.12
CA ALA A 849 -21.43 18.62 -32.80
C ALA A 849 -20.62 19.41 -33.84
N THR A 850 -19.30 19.36 -33.75
CA THR A 850 -18.43 20.04 -34.72
C THR A 850 -17.32 19.12 -35.18
N THR A 851 -17.09 19.10 -36.50
CA THR A 851 -15.84 18.59 -37.08
C THR A 851 -15.13 19.77 -37.71
N ASN A 852 -13.87 19.97 -37.34
CA ASN A 852 -13.03 21.06 -37.83
C ASN A 852 -11.82 20.47 -38.56
N LYS A 853 -11.71 20.75 -39.85
CA LYS A 853 -10.64 20.35 -40.75
C LYS A 853 -9.51 21.37 -40.64
N ALA A 854 -8.47 21.00 -39.91
CA ALA A 854 -7.28 21.84 -39.72
C ALA A 854 -6.14 21.42 -40.65
N ASN A 855 -5.87 20.12 -40.77
CA ASN A 855 -4.71 19.58 -41.51
C ASN A 855 -5.06 18.40 -42.44
N LYS A 856 -6.31 17.94 -42.48
CA LYS A 856 -6.74 16.84 -43.37
C LYS A 856 -7.17 17.34 -44.75
N PRO A 857 -6.92 16.58 -45.84
CA PRO A 857 -7.41 16.92 -47.18
C PRO A 857 -8.84 16.41 -47.44
N ASP A 858 -9.27 15.35 -46.75
CA ASP A 858 -10.55 14.69 -46.95
C ASP A 858 -11.69 15.45 -46.24
N ASP A 859 -12.92 15.22 -46.69
CA ASP A 859 -14.12 15.78 -46.05
C ASP A 859 -14.47 15.02 -44.77
N LEU A 860 -14.82 15.76 -43.72
CA LEU A 860 -15.13 15.22 -42.41
C LEU A 860 -16.65 15.14 -42.23
N VAL A 861 -17.15 13.99 -41.80
CA VAL A 861 -18.59 13.71 -41.71
C VAL A 861 -19.05 13.76 -40.26
N ILE A 862 -20.28 14.25 -40.05
CA ILE A 862 -21.06 14.02 -38.84
C ILE A 862 -22.23 13.11 -39.18
N ASN A 863 -22.20 11.89 -38.65
CA ASN A 863 -23.27 10.91 -38.74
C ASN A 863 -23.79 10.58 -37.33
N TYR A 864 -24.93 11.18 -36.98
CA TYR A 864 -25.51 11.15 -35.64
C TYR A 864 -26.97 10.70 -35.67
N ALA A 865 -27.33 9.81 -34.75
CA ALA A 865 -28.69 9.30 -34.59
C ALA A 865 -29.20 9.53 -33.17
N ALA A 866 -30.31 10.25 -33.04
CA ALA A 866 -31.08 10.30 -31.80
C ALA A 866 -32.03 9.10 -31.78
N ILE A 867 -31.88 8.26 -30.77
CA ILE A 867 -32.67 7.04 -30.56
C ILE A 867 -33.56 7.24 -29.35
N ASP A 868 -34.86 6.98 -29.51
CA ASP A 868 -35.88 7.11 -28.46
C ASP A 868 -35.89 8.50 -27.78
N SER A 869 -35.54 9.55 -28.54
CA SER A 869 -35.48 10.93 -28.07
C SER A 869 -35.61 11.92 -29.23
N ASP A 870 -36.13 13.12 -28.94
CA ASP A 870 -36.03 14.25 -29.85
C ASP A 870 -34.56 14.66 -30.04
N MET A 871 -34.23 15.20 -31.22
CA MET A 871 -32.93 15.83 -31.46
C MET A 871 -33.06 17.34 -31.29
N ASN A 872 -32.69 17.84 -30.11
CA ASN A 872 -32.64 19.27 -29.82
C ASN A 872 -31.35 19.87 -30.39
N ILE A 873 -31.37 20.33 -31.64
CA ILE A 873 -30.17 20.78 -32.34
C ILE A 873 -29.84 22.22 -31.91
N ASP A 874 -28.70 22.41 -31.26
CA ASP A 874 -28.15 23.75 -31.02
C ASP A 874 -27.26 24.15 -32.20
N LYS A 875 -26.12 23.45 -32.36
CA LYS A 875 -25.22 23.63 -33.51
C LYS A 875 -24.55 22.34 -33.95
N ILE A 876 -24.73 21.96 -35.21
CA ILE A 876 -24.08 20.83 -35.88
C ILE A 876 -23.35 21.36 -37.12
N LYS A 877 -22.01 21.29 -37.12
CA LYS A 877 -21.18 21.79 -38.22
C LYS A 877 -20.18 20.74 -38.68
N ALA A 878 -20.23 20.39 -39.95
CA ALA A 878 -19.23 19.53 -40.59
C ALA A 878 -18.56 20.24 -41.76
N ASP A 879 -17.26 20.01 -41.96
CA ASP A 879 -16.55 20.43 -43.18
C ASP A 879 -16.86 19.52 -44.39
N GLY A 880 -17.60 18.43 -44.16
CA GLY A 880 -18.13 17.52 -45.17
C GLY A 880 -19.65 17.37 -45.03
N LYS A 881 -20.15 16.14 -44.96
CA LYS A 881 -21.59 15.85 -44.87
C LYS A 881 -22.10 15.88 -43.43
N VAL A 882 -23.35 16.30 -43.27
CA VAL A 882 -24.14 16.14 -42.04
C VAL A 882 -25.28 15.16 -42.31
N ILE A 883 -25.30 14.05 -41.57
CA ILE A 883 -26.26 12.95 -41.71
C ILE A 883 -26.93 12.74 -40.36
N LEU A 884 -28.19 13.14 -40.26
CA LEU A 884 -28.94 13.11 -39.01
C LEU A 884 -30.15 12.19 -39.14
N THR A 885 -30.39 11.42 -38.08
CA THR A 885 -31.55 10.53 -37.99
C THR A 885 -32.21 10.65 -36.62
N VAL A 886 -33.53 10.74 -36.59
CA VAL A 886 -34.36 10.71 -35.39
C VAL A 886 -35.35 9.56 -35.54
N ASP A 887 -35.26 8.58 -34.65
CA ASP A 887 -36.08 7.38 -34.75
C ASP A 887 -36.18 6.62 -33.43
N ASP A 888 -37.09 5.65 -33.35
CA ASP A 888 -37.20 4.75 -32.22
C ASP A 888 -36.38 3.45 -32.42
N LEU A 889 -35.87 2.88 -31.33
CA LEU A 889 -34.99 1.71 -31.40
C LEU A 889 -35.71 0.48 -31.97
N ASP A 890 -37.02 0.35 -31.76
CA ASP A 890 -37.83 -0.76 -32.25
C ASP A 890 -37.90 -0.72 -33.78
N HIS A 891 -38.11 0.45 -34.39
CA HIS A 891 -38.07 0.62 -35.85
C HIS A 891 -36.67 0.32 -36.40
N ILE A 892 -35.64 0.89 -35.79
CA ILE A 892 -34.25 0.71 -36.21
C ILE A 892 -33.86 -0.78 -36.25
N THR A 893 -34.32 -1.56 -35.27
CA THR A 893 -33.89 -2.97 -35.08
C THR A 893 -34.84 -3.98 -35.72
N THR A 894 -36.14 -3.71 -35.77
CA THR A 894 -37.16 -4.67 -36.22
C THR A 894 -37.84 -4.27 -37.54
N GLY A 895 -37.65 -3.03 -38.00
CA GLY A 895 -38.38 -2.45 -39.12
C GLY A 895 -39.84 -2.13 -38.83
N LYS A 896 -40.26 -2.17 -37.55
CA LYS A 896 -41.63 -1.84 -37.12
C LYS A 896 -41.59 -0.69 -36.14
N ALA A 897 -42.30 0.39 -36.47
CA ALA A 897 -42.42 1.55 -35.59
C ALA A 897 -43.12 1.20 -34.27
N SER A 898 -42.61 1.77 -33.17
CA SER A 898 -43.23 1.68 -31.84
C SER A 898 -44.55 2.46 -31.73
N GLY A 899 -44.76 3.41 -32.67
CA GLY A 899 -45.84 4.39 -32.65
C GLY A 899 -45.46 5.72 -31.97
N THR A 900 -44.33 5.78 -31.26
CA THR A 900 -43.82 7.03 -30.66
C THR A 900 -43.03 7.81 -31.71
N ARG A 901 -43.34 9.09 -31.87
CA ARG A 901 -42.65 9.98 -32.82
C ARG A 901 -41.80 11.00 -32.09
N TYR A 902 -40.60 11.19 -32.61
CA TYR A 902 -39.59 12.13 -32.14
C TYR A 902 -39.25 13.09 -33.28
N ASN A 903 -38.76 14.28 -32.93
CA ASN A 903 -38.62 15.39 -33.86
C ASN A 903 -37.18 15.90 -33.89
N MET A 904 -36.79 16.53 -35.01
CA MET A 904 -35.65 17.44 -35.03
C MET A 904 -36.14 18.84 -34.66
N ILE A 905 -35.57 19.42 -33.61
CA ILE A 905 -36.04 20.67 -33.02
C ILE A 905 -34.92 21.71 -33.13
N ASN A 906 -35.24 22.92 -33.57
CA ASN A 906 -34.35 24.06 -33.45
C ASN A 906 -34.24 24.46 -31.97
N ALA A 907 -33.11 24.16 -31.36
CA ALA A 907 -32.78 24.47 -29.98
C ALA A 907 -31.61 25.47 -29.86
N SER A 908 -31.34 26.24 -30.92
CA SER A 908 -30.25 27.22 -30.98
C SER A 908 -30.24 28.11 -29.73
N THR A 909 -29.08 28.22 -29.11
CA THR A 909 -28.80 29.16 -28.00
C THR A 909 -28.59 30.59 -28.48
N GLN A 910 -28.25 30.76 -29.76
CA GLN A 910 -28.06 32.07 -30.36
C GLN A 910 -29.35 32.53 -31.02
N GLU A 911 -29.73 33.78 -30.73
CA GLU A 911 -30.77 34.48 -31.48
C GLU A 911 -30.39 34.50 -32.96
N ASN A 912 -31.29 34.01 -33.83
CA ASN A 912 -31.02 33.78 -35.25
C ASN A 912 -29.82 32.85 -35.56
N GLY A 913 -29.46 31.97 -34.62
CA GLY A 913 -28.36 31.02 -34.80
C GLY A 913 -28.66 29.92 -35.82
N THR A 914 -27.58 29.38 -36.40
CA THR A 914 -27.64 28.30 -37.38
C THR A 914 -27.53 26.92 -36.73
N ASN A 915 -28.54 26.07 -36.93
CA ASN A 915 -28.52 24.71 -36.39
C ASN A 915 -27.58 23.79 -37.15
N ILE A 916 -27.58 23.82 -38.48
CA ILE A 916 -26.86 22.83 -39.31
C ILE A 916 -25.99 23.51 -40.37
N ILE A 917 -24.72 23.17 -40.44
CA ILE A 917 -23.80 23.63 -41.49
C ILE A 917 -23.07 22.41 -42.07
N GLY A 918 -23.15 22.22 -43.38
CA GLY A 918 -22.45 21.13 -44.06
C GLY A 918 -22.44 21.29 -45.57
N LYS A 919 -21.58 20.53 -46.24
CA LYS A 919 -21.52 20.47 -47.71
C LYS A 919 -22.75 19.78 -48.29
N GLY A 920 -23.03 18.57 -47.79
CA GLY A 920 -24.25 17.82 -48.02
C GLY A 920 -25.00 17.61 -46.71
N ILE A 921 -26.33 17.67 -46.74
CA ILE A 921 -27.17 17.59 -45.53
C ILE A 921 -28.28 16.58 -45.78
N SER A 922 -28.33 15.51 -44.97
CA SER A 922 -29.37 14.47 -45.08
C SER A 922 -30.08 14.30 -43.74
N LEU A 923 -31.39 14.56 -43.73
CA LEU A 923 -32.21 14.58 -42.51
C LEU A 923 -33.33 13.56 -42.62
N ILE A 924 -33.44 12.66 -41.65
CA ILE A 924 -34.56 11.71 -41.53
C ILE A 924 -35.16 11.80 -40.12
N SER A 925 -36.47 12.03 -40.02
CA SER A 925 -37.18 12.14 -38.73
C SER A 925 -38.48 11.34 -38.74
N ASN A 926 -38.67 10.45 -37.77
CA ASN A 926 -39.92 9.68 -37.64
C ASN A 926 -41.11 10.55 -37.16
N GLY A 927 -40.86 11.80 -36.79
CA GLY A 927 -41.82 12.87 -36.54
C GLY A 927 -41.66 14.02 -37.53
N SER A 928 -41.45 15.25 -37.03
CA SER A 928 -41.24 16.45 -37.84
C SER A 928 -39.76 16.87 -37.89
N ILE A 929 -39.40 17.67 -38.89
CA ILE A 929 -38.15 18.43 -38.95
C ILE A 929 -38.53 19.91 -38.80
N GLY A 930 -38.28 20.49 -37.64
CA GLY A 930 -38.70 21.85 -37.30
C GLY A 930 -40.20 22.02 -37.11
N THR A 931 -40.61 23.24 -36.76
CA THR A 931 -42.01 23.66 -36.70
C THR A 931 -42.19 24.97 -37.46
N LYS A 932 -43.44 25.32 -37.78
CA LYS A 932 -43.77 26.56 -38.50
C LYS A 932 -43.24 27.82 -37.80
N ASP A 933 -43.35 27.88 -36.47
CA ASP A 933 -42.92 29.03 -35.67
C ASP A 933 -41.43 29.01 -35.33
N ASN A 934 -40.78 27.85 -35.45
CA ASN A 934 -39.38 27.66 -35.09
C ASN A 934 -38.73 26.62 -36.00
N MET A 935 -38.43 27.05 -37.23
CA MET A 935 -37.87 26.22 -38.29
C MET A 935 -36.45 25.80 -37.95
N VAL A 936 -36.03 24.61 -38.41
CA VAL A 936 -34.61 24.22 -38.31
C VAL A 936 -33.82 25.02 -39.34
N THR A 937 -32.79 25.70 -38.89
CA THR A 937 -31.95 26.55 -39.73
C THR A 937 -30.75 25.77 -40.30
N PHE A 938 -30.40 26.02 -41.55
CA PHE A 938 -29.27 25.33 -42.18
C PHE A 938 -28.46 26.22 -43.12
N ILE A 939 -27.25 25.76 -43.45
CA ILE A 939 -26.38 26.34 -44.48
C ILE A 939 -25.72 25.19 -45.26
N GLN A 940 -25.93 25.19 -46.58
CA GLN A 940 -25.29 24.26 -47.51
C GLN A 940 -24.06 24.92 -48.15
N THR A 941 -22.86 24.43 -47.84
CA THR A 941 -21.62 25.13 -48.20
C THR A 941 -21.02 24.71 -49.55
N ASP A 942 -21.48 23.61 -50.16
CA ASP A 942 -20.94 23.10 -51.44
C ASP A 942 -22.02 22.37 -52.26
N ALA A 943 -23.01 23.14 -52.72
CA ALA A 943 -24.13 22.64 -53.52
C ALA A 943 -23.75 22.09 -54.91
N ASP A 944 -22.54 22.38 -55.40
CA ASP A 944 -22.08 21.93 -56.72
C ASP A 944 -21.63 20.46 -56.71
N ASN A 945 -21.13 19.97 -55.57
CA ASN A 945 -20.65 18.59 -55.43
C ASN A 945 -21.50 17.76 -54.46
N HIS A 946 -22.36 18.40 -53.67
CA HIS A 946 -23.15 17.76 -52.63
C HIS A 946 -24.60 18.25 -52.64
N LYS A 947 -25.55 17.34 -52.47
CA LYS A 947 -26.99 17.65 -52.41
C LYS A 947 -27.56 17.46 -51.02
N MET A 948 -28.74 18.04 -50.80
CA MET A 948 -29.53 17.83 -49.60
C MET A 948 -30.63 16.80 -49.80
N ASP A 949 -30.94 16.06 -48.73
CA ASP A 949 -32.06 15.12 -48.67
C ASP A 949 -32.87 15.35 -47.37
N GLY A 950 -34.19 15.22 -47.45
CA GLY A 950 -35.08 15.37 -46.29
C GLY A 950 -36.23 14.37 -46.31
N LEU A 951 -36.47 13.69 -45.20
CA LEU A 951 -37.62 12.80 -45.04
C LEU A 951 -38.19 12.95 -43.64
N ALA A 952 -39.48 13.24 -43.55
CA ALA A 952 -40.21 13.29 -42.30
C ALA A 952 -41.54 12.56 -42.43
N ASN A 953 -41.96 11.85 -41.39
CA ASN A 953 -43.32 11.30 -41.37
C ASN A 953 -44.36 12.42 -41.26
N LYS A 954 -44.06 13.53 -40.57
CA LYS A 954 -44.98 14.67 -40.42
C LYS A 954 -44.58 15.83 -41.33
N ASN A 955 -43.98 16.86 -40.75
CA ASN A 955 -43.73 18.12 -41.43
C ASN A 955 -42.23 18.35 -41.66
N ILE A 956 -41.90 19.14 -42.67
CA ILE A 956 -40.55 19.66 -42.91
C ILE A 956 -40.61 21.20 -42.94
N TYR A 957 -39.93 21.83 -41.99
CA TYR A 957 -39.81 23.28 -41.86
C TYR A 957 -38.34 23.67 -41.77
N LEU A 958 -37.77 24.10 -42.91
CA LEU A 958 -36.36 24.44 -43.03
C LEU A 958 -36.15 25.86 -43.54
N LYS A 959 -35.15 26.54 -42.96
CA LYS A 959 -34.77 27.90 -43.36
C LYS A 959 -33.26 28.04 -43.52
N GLU A 960 -32.82 28.46 -44.69
CA GLU A 960 -31.43 28.78 -44.96
C GLU A 960 -31.04 30.08 -44.22
N ASN A 961 -29.95 30.04 -43.46
CA ASN A 961 -29.57 31.06 -42.49
C ASN A 961 -28.20 31.71 -42.72
N SER A 962 -27.61 31.58 -43.91
CA SER A 962 -26.29 32.15 -44.25
C SER A 962 -26.23 33.67 -44.11
N PHE A 963 -27.33 34.38 -44.35
CA PHE A 963 -27.41 35.83 -44.13
C PHE A 963 -27.10 36.21 -42.67
N ASN A 964 -27.66 35.46 -41.72
CA ASN A 964 -27.47 35.73 -40.30
C ASN A 964 -26.10 35.23 -39.80
N GLU A 965 -25.60 34.09 -40.31
CA GLU A 965 -24.31 33.51 -39.87
C GLU A 965 -23.09 34.23 -40.46
N TYR A 966 -23.13 34.56 -41.76
CA TYR A 966 -21.99 35.10 -42.51
C TYR A 966 -22.16 36.56 -42.92
N GLY A 967 -23.33 37.14 -42.63
CA GLY A 967 -23.69 38.47 -43.10
C GLY A 967 -24.14 38.47 -44.56
N ARG A 968 -24.59 39.65 -45.00
CA ARG A 968 -25.13 39.89 -46.33
C ARG A 968 -24.21 39.45 -47.48
N ASP A 969 -22.91 39.73 -47.35
CA ASP A 969 -21.91 39.41 -48.39
C ASP A 969 -21.44 37.95 -48.35
N GLY A 970 -21.89 37.20 -47.35
CA GLY A 970 -21.56 35.79 -47.14
C GLY A 970 -22.72 34.83 -47.42
N GLU A 971 -23.86 35.31 -47.95
CA GLU A 971 -24.97 34.43 -48.32
C GLU A 971 -24.54 33.37 -49.34
N VAL A 972 -25.05 32.14 -49.19
CA VAL A 972 -24.75 31.07 -50.15
C VAL A 972 -25.41 31.35 -51.50
N ILE A 973 -24.68 31.10 -52.58
CA ILE A 973 -25.12 31.44 -53.95
C ILE A 973 -25.89 30.32 -54.65
N LYS A 974 -25.83 29.09 -54.13
CA LYS A 974 -26.48 27.92 -54.69
C LYS A 974 -27.03 27.02 -53.59
N ASN A 975 -28.20 26.45 -53.82
CA ASN A 975 -28.73 25.35 -53.05
C ASN A 975 -29.13 24.22 -54.00
N ALA A 976 -28.83 22.98 -53.61
CA ALA A 976 -29.14 21.80 -54.41
C ALA A 976 -29.76 20.71 -53.54
N ILE A 977 -30.98 20.31 -53.89
CA ILE A 977 -31.77 19.31 -53.19
C ILE A 977 -31.99 18.14 -54.15
N CYS A 978 -31.71 16.92 -53.68
CA CYS A 978 -32.04 15.72 -54.43
C CYS A 978 -33.51 15.36 -54.18
N THR A 979 -33.84 14.93 -52.95
CA THR A 979 -35.20 14.47 -52.64
C THR A 979 -35.66 14.99 -51.27
N MET A 980 -36.85 15.61 -51.21
CA MET A 980 -37.52 16.01 -49.97
C MET A 980 -38.96 15.52 -49.91
N ILE A 981 -39.32 14.80 -48.83
CA ILE A 981 -40.63 14.17 -48.65
C ILE A 981 -41.16 14.41 -47.24
N ALA A 982 -42.32 15.06 -47.13
CA ALA A 982 -43.13 15.13 -45.92
C ALA A 982 -44.34 14.20 -46.07
N ARG A 983 -44.30 13.01 -45.43
CA ARG A 983 -45.27 11.95 -45.75
C ARG A 983 -46.71 12.30 -45.40
N GLU A 984 -46.96 12.93 -44.26
CA GLU A 984 -48.32 13.14 -43.74
C GLU A 984 -48.63 14.61 -43.43
N GLY A 985 -47.73 15.55 -43.77
CA GLY A 985 -47.82 16.93 -43.29
C GLY A 985 -47.20 17.95 -44.23
N ASP A 986 -47.07 19.18 -43.72
CA ASP A 986 -46.68 20.35 -44.52
C ASP A 986 -45.18 20.39 -44.79
N LEU A 987 -44.82 21.05 -45.88
CA LEU A 987 -43.43 21.30 -46.26
C LEU A 987 -43.20 22.79 -46.53
N TYR A 988 -42.29 23.39 -45.79
CA TYR A 988 -41.83 24.76 -45.98
C TYR A 988 -40.31 24.82 -46.11
N LEU A 989 -39.82 25.39 -47.20
CA LEU A 989 -38.41 25.62 -47.47
C LEU A 989 -38.16 27.09 -47.81
N GLU A 990 -37.28 27.73 -47.05
CA GLU A 990 -36.70 29.02 -47.42
C GLU A 990 -35.21 28.81 -47.74
N LEU A 991 -34.77 29.23 -48.92
CA LEU A 991 -33.45 28.97 -49.50
C LEU A 991 -32.78 30.29 -49.90
N ALA A 992 -31.45 30.37 -49.81
CA ALA A 992 -30.74 31.63 -50.06
C ALA A 992 -30.28 31.79 -51.50
N GLY A 993 -29.75 30.72 -52.09
CA GLY A 993 -29.05 30.76 -53.37
C GLY A 993 -29.92 30.32 -54.55
N ASN A 994 -29.35 30.36 -55.76
CA ASN A 994 -29.97 29.72 -56.92
C ASN A 994 -30.23 28.25 -56.61
N THR A 995 -31.50 27.87 -56.65
CA THR A 995 -31.97 26.60 -56.13
C THR A 995 -32.30 25.64 -57.27
N THR A 996 -31.79 24.42 -57.13
CA THR A 996 -32.21 23.26 -57.93
C THR A 996 -32.77 22.19 -57.00
N ILE A 997 -33.93 21.64 -57.36
CA ILE A 997 -34.60 20.55 -56.64
C ILE A 997 -34.94 19.47 -57.66
N ASP A 998 -34.44 18.25 -57.47
CA ASP A 998 -34.76 17.15 -58.37
C ASP A 998 -36.17 16.63 -58.05
N ASN A 999 -36.46 16.32 -56.79
CA ASN A 999 -37.69 15.72 -56.33
C ASN A 999 -38.21 16.36 -55.02
N ILE A 1000 -39.48 16.73 -54.97
CA ILE A 1000 -40.10 17.29 -53.77
C ILE A 1000 -41.59 16.95 -53.67
N THR A 1001 -42.02 16.47 -52.51
CA THR A 1001 -43.45 16.25 -52.23
C THR A 1001 -43.78 16.42 -50.74
N ALA A 1002 -45.06 16.67 -50.48
CA ALA A 1002 -45.68 16.75 -49.18
C ALA A 1002 -47.13 16.30 -49.33
N GLU A 1003 -47.71 15.64 -48.33
CA GLU A 1003 -49.17 15.43 -48.33
C GLU A 1003 -49.91 16.72 -47.96
N GLY A 1004 -49.32 17.54 -47.08
CA GLY A 1004 -49.89 18.82 -46.67
C GLY A 1004 -49.65 19.96 -47.66
N ASP A 1005 -49.69 21.17 -47.14
CA ASP A 1005 -49.37 22.37 -47.93
C ASP A 1005 -47.85 22.47 -48.15
N MET A 1006 -47.45 22.86 -49.36
CA MET A 1006 -46.07 23.04 -49.77
C MET A 1006 -45.76 24.51 -50.04
N THR A 1007 -44.68 25.02 -49.46
CA THR A 1007 -44.13 26.34 -49.75
C THR A 1007 -42.63 26.24 -50.00
N VAL A 1008 -42.17 26.75 -51.14
CA VAL A 1008 -40.74 26.82 -51.48
C VAL A 1008 -40.40 28.24 -51.91
N ILE A 1009 -39.52 28.88 -51.16
CA ILE A 1009 -39.08 30.25 -51.40
C ILE A 1009 -37.57 30.24 -51.58
N THR A 1010 -37.10 30.82 -52.68
CA THR A 1010 -35.67 31.14 -52.85
C THR A 1010 -35.45 32.64 -52.89
N ARG A 1011 -34.44 33.10 -52.12
CA ARG A 1011 -33.89 34.45 -52.19
C ARG A 1011 -32.98 34.63 -53.40
N GLY A 1012 -32.55 33.52 -54.03
CA GLY A 1012 -31.75 33.54 -55.25
C GLY A 1012 -32.53 33.97 -56.48
N LYS A 1013 -31.82 34.08 -57.61
CA LYS A 1013 -32.43 34.45 -58.88
C LYS A 1013 -33.33 33.34 -59.43
N ASN A 1014 -32.87 32.08 -59.34
CA ASN A 1014 -33.51 30.95 -59.99
C ASN A 1014 -34.01 29.92 -58.98
N LEU A 1015 -35.25 29.48 -59.13
CA LEU A 1015 -35.80 28.25 -58.56
C LEU A 1015 -36.12 27.29 -59.70
N THR A 1016 -35.46 26.13 -59.74
CA THR A 1016 -35.76 25.07 -60.69
C THR A 1016 -36.17 23.81 -59.96
N ILE A 1017 -37.37 23.31 -60.24
CA ILE A 1017 -37.90 22.05 -59.71
C ILE A 1017 -38.13 21.11 -60.89
N THR A 1018 -37.53 19.92 -60.84
CA THR A 1018 -37.68 18.91 -61.89
C THR A 1018 -38.99 18.15 -61.68
N ASN A 1019 -39.18 17.54 -60.51
CA ASN A 1019 -40.39 16.79 -60.17
C ASN A 1019 -41.00 17.28 -58.85
N LEU A 1020 -42.24 17.76 -58.93
CA LEU A 1020 -43.05 18.20 -57.80
C LEU A 1020 -44.27 17.30 -57.63
N GLY A 1021 -44.52 16.84 -56.40
CA GLY A 1021 -45.58 15.90 -56.07
C GLY A 1021 -45.22 14.47 -56.45
N HIS A 1022 -45.00 14.24 -57.75
CA HIS A 1022 -44.47 12.98 -58.25
C HIS A 1022 -42.97 12.88 -57.99
N ILE A 1023 -42.51 11.77 -57.43
CA ILE A 1023 -41.08 11.54 -57.14
C ILE A 1023 -40.51 10.54 -58.14
N GLU A 1024 -39.63 11.02 -59.02
CA GLU A 1024 -38.82 10.16 -59.88
C GLU A 1024 -37.40 10.07 -59.30
N ASP A 1025 -37.28 9.30 -58.23
CA ASP A 1025 -35.99 9.00 -57.62
C ASP A 1025 -35.68 7.50 -57.81
N PRO A 1026 -34.65 7.13 -58.60
CA PRO A 1026 -34.24 5.73 -58.76
C PRO A 1026 -33.76 5.08 -57.46
N ALA A 1027 -33.58 5.89 -56.41
CA ALA A 1027 -33.25 5.48 -55.05
C ALA A 1027 -34.49 5.08 -54.22
N ILE A 1028 -35.71 5.44 -54.62
CA ILE A 1028 -36.96 5.02 -53.95
C ILE A 1028 -37.46 3.75 -54.64
N ILE A 1029 -37.09 2.58 -54.10
CA ILE A 1029 -37.39 1.28 -54.71
C ILE A 1029 -38.87 0.96 -54.51
N ASN A 1030 -39.64 0.83 -55.60
CA ASN A 1030 -41.07 0.50 -55.58
C ASN A 1030 -41.93 1.44 -54.70
N GLY A 1031 -41.54 2.70 -54.53
CA GLY A 1031 -42.26 3.64 -53.65
C GLY A 1031 -41.99 3.47 -52.15
N GLU A 1032 -40.86 2.84 -51.78
CA GLU A 1032 -40.43 2.70 -50.39
C GLU A 1032 -39.29 3.68 -50.04
N ASP A 1033 -39.45 4.39 -48.93
CA ASP A 1033 -38.44 5.23 -48.29
C ASP A 1033 -37.82 4.53 -47.06
N TYR A 1034 -37.03 5.24 -46.25
CA TYR A 1034 -36.45 4.70 -45.01
C TYR A 1034 -37.47 4.10 -44.02
N PHE A 1035 -38.66 4.69 -43.90
CA PHE A 1035 -39.76 4.22 -43.04
C PHE A 1035 -40.60 3.10 -43.68
N GLY A 1036 -40.27 2.71 -44.92
CA GLY A 1036 -40.95 1.67 -45.68
C GLY A 1036 -41.94 2.23 -46.71
N PRO A 1037 -42.91 1.42 -47.15
CA PRO A 1037 -43.89 1.84 -48.16
C PRO A 1037 -44.61 3.12 -47.78
N HIS A 1038 -44.80 4.02 -48.74
CA HIS A 1038 -45.68 5.17 -48.59
C HIS A 1038 -47.11 4.71 -48.22
N HIS A 1039 -47.86 5.56 -47.50
CA HIS A 1039 -49.30 5.31 -47.43
C HIS A 1039 -49.91 5.66 -48.79
N ASP A 1040 -51.07 5.08 -49.08
CA ASP A 1040 -51.82 5.45 -50.29
C ASP A 1040 -52.44 6.84 -50.06
N GLY A 1041 -52.06 7.82 -50.90
CA GLY A 1041 -52.48 9.22 -50.75
C GLY A 1041 -54.00 9.39 -50.80
N TYR A 1042 -54.66 8.85 -51.83
CA TYR A 1042 -56.12 8.89 -51.89
C TYR A 1042 -56.81 8.19 -50.70
N GLU A 1043 -56.25 7.08 -50.20
CA GLU A 1043 -56.77 6.47 -48.98
C GLU A 1043 -56.62 7.38 -47.76
N PHE A 1044 -55.55 8.18 -47.71
CA PHE A 1044 -55.20 9.08 -46.62
C PHE A 1044 -56.09 10.34 -46.57
N ASP A 1045 -56.19 11.12 -47.65
CA ASP A 1045 -56.88 12.42 -47.65
C ASP A 1045 -58.11 12.53 -48.58
N LYS A 1046 -58.29 11.58 -49.51
CA LYS A 1046 -59.38 11.51 -50.51
C LYS A 1046 -59.29 12.55 -51.63
N GLY A 1047 -58.11 13.07 -51.98
CA GLY A 1047 -57.98 14.03 -53.07
C GLY A 1047 -57.95 13.40 -54.47
N TYR A 1048 -56.79 13.38 -55.11
CA TYR A 1048 -56.59 12.96 -56.50
C TYR A 1048 -56.90 11.48 -56.69
N ASP A 1049 -57.90 11.18 -57.52
CA ASP A 1049 -58.55 9.86 -57.54
C ASP A 1049 -58.27 9.03 -58.79
N LYS A 1050 -57.40 9.51 -59.70
CA LYS A 1050 -57.09 8.84 -60.96
C LYS A 1050 -55.91 7.88 -60.83
N ASP A 1051 -56.04 6.72 -61.45
CA ASP A 1051 -55.14 5.57 -61.31
C ASP A 1051 -53.65 5.83 -61.65
N ASP A 1052 -53.30 6.95 -62.29
CA ASP A 1052 -51.92 7.29 -62.66
C ASP A 1052 -51.07 7.78 -61.48
N TYR A 1053 -51.65 8.57 -60.56
CA TYR A 1053 -50.93 9.13 -59.39
C TYR A 1053 -51.69 8.99 -58.07
N LYS A 1054 -52.86 8.34 -58.06
CA LYS A 1054 -53.76 8.19 -56.88
C LYS A 1054 -53.09 7.70 -55.60
N SER A 1055 -52.10 6.82 -55.69
CA SER A 1055 -51.44 6.22 -54.53
C SER A 1055 -50.23 7.00 -54.04
N GLU A 1056 -49.89 8.12 -54.69
CA GLU A 1056 -48.71 8.92 -54.35
C GLU A 1056 -49.00 9.92 -53.23
N ILE A 1057 -47.93 10.39 -52.59
CA ILE A 1057 -47.99 11.48 -51.62
C ILE A 1057 -48.03 12.78 -52.43
N LEU A 1058 -49.14 13.51 -52.41
CA LEU A 1058 -49.38 14.65 -53.29
C LEU A 1058 -49.73 15.92 -52.49
N PRO A 1059 -49.20 17.10 -52.88
CA PRO A 1059 -49.42 18.32 -52.11
C PRO A 1059 -50.82 18.91 -52.31
N ASN A 1060 -51.40 19.33 -51.18
CA ASN A 1060 -52.72 19.97 -51.09
C ASN A 1060 -52.76 21.37 -51.72
N ASN A 1061 -51.75 22.18 -51.47
CA ASN A 1061 -51.56 23.49 -52.12
C ASN A 1061 -50.07 23.76 -52.25
N VAL A 1062 -49.66 24.46 -53.29
CA VAL A 1062 -48.27 24.72 -53.60
C VAL A 1062 -48.05 26.21 -53.82
N THR A 1063 -47.12 26.79 -53.07
CA THR A 1063 -46.64 28.17 -53.25
C THR A 1063 -45.15 28.17 -53.57
N LEU A 1064 -44.77 28.69 -54.74
CA LEU A 1064 -43.38 28.77 -55.18
C LEU A 1064 -42.98 30.22 -55.40
N LYS A 1065 -41.86 30.66 -54.82
CA LYS A 1065 -41.37 32.03 -54.99
C LYS A 1065 -39.88 32.06 -55.33
N ALA A 1066 -39.51 32.82 -56.35
CA ALA A 1066 -38.14 33.26 -56.56
C ALA A 1066 -38.10 34.78 -56.42
N LEU A 1067 -37.33 35.27 -55.45
CA LEU A 1067 -37.36 36.68 -55.07
C LEU A 1067 -36.21 37.49 -55.64
N ASP A 1068 -35.08 36.86 -55.96
CA ASP A 1068 -33.95 37.53 -56.61
C ASP A 1068 -33.37 38.72 -55.81
N ILE A 1069 -33.20 38.50 -54.50
CA ILE A 1069 -32.74 39.49 -53.51
C ILE A 1069 -31.39 39.13 -52.85
N ASN A 1070 -30.79 37.99 -53.22
CA ASN A 1070 -29.47 37.60 -52.71
C ASN A 1070 -28.36 38.52 -53.25
N HIS A 1071 -27.72 39.26 -52.34
CA HIS A 1071 -26.72 40.28 -52.68
C HIS A 1071 -25.43 39.70 -53.27
N VAL A 1072 -25.04 38.47 -52.92
CA VAL A 1072 -23.81 37.86 -53.43
C VAL A 1072 -23.96 37.45 -54.90
N ILE A 1073 -25.16 37.03 -55.29
CA ILE A 1073 -25.49 36.72 -56.69
C ILE A 1073 -25.57 38.02 -57.53
N ARG A 1074 -25.87 39.14 -56.87
CA ARG A 1074 -26.05 40.47 -57.49
C ARG A 1074 -25.29 41.55 -56.73
N PRO A 1075 -23.96 41.60 -56.84
CA PRO A 1075 -23.19 42.67 -56.21
C PRO A 1075 -23.53 44.00 -56.91
N THR A 1076 -24.02 44.99 -56.17
CA THR A 1076 -24.29 46.33 -56.71
C THR A 1076 -23.62 47.41 -55.88
N GLU A 1077 -22.84 48.27 -56.56
CA GLU A 1077 -22.18 49.43 -55.96
C GLU A 1077 -23.02 50.73 -56.06
N GLU A 1078 -24.08 50.74 -56.89
CA GLU A 1078 -25.02 51.87 -57.09
C GLU A 1078 -26.49 51.38 -57.21
N LEU A 1079 -27.44 52.16 -56.68
CA LEU A 1079 -28.89 51.88 -56.76
C LEU A 1079 -29.39 51.96 -58.21
N VAL A 1080 -30.21 51.00 -58.64
CA VAL A 1080 -30.61 50.83 -60.05
C VAL A 1080 -31.64 51.85 -60.56
N ASP A 1081 -32.41 52.45 -59.65
CA ASP A 1081 -33.41 53.49 -59.95
C ASP A 1081 -33.43 54.63 -58.90
N GLY A 1082 -32.41 54.68 -58.05
CA GLY A 1082 -32.29 55.64 -56.95
C GLY A 1082 -32.97 55.23 -55.64
N ALA A 1083 -33.70 54.11 -55.60
CA ALA A 1083 -34.33 53.56 -54.39
C ALA A 1083 -34.03 52.07 -54.15
N HIS A 1084 -33.77 51.30 -55.21
CA HIS A 1084 -33.59 49.86 -55.13
C HIS A 1084 -32.18 49.39 -55.52
N GLU A 1085 -31.75 48.26 -54.95
CA GLU A 1085 -30.38 47.78 -55.07
C GLU A 1085 -30.13 46.90 -56.30
N ALA A 1086 -31.15 46.26 -56.90
CA ALA A 1086 -30.98 45.41 -58.09
C ALA A 1086 -32.20 45.43 -59.02
N TRP A 1087 -31.97 45.17 -60.31
CA TRP A 1087 -33.04 44.96 -61.30
C TRP A 1087 -33.66 43.58 -61.13
N ALA A 1088 -34.98 43.53 -60.92
CA ALA A 1088 -35.83 42.35 -60.91
C ALA A 1088 -35.66 41.50 -62.19
N ASP A 1089 -35.24 40.25 -62.01
CA ASP A 1089 -35.20 39.23 -63.08
C ASP A 1089 -35.22 37.80 -62.49
N SER A 1090 -36.06 37.58 -61.48
CA SER A 1090 -36.26 36.26 -60.85
C SER A 1090 -36.85 35.26 -61.85
N THR A 1091 -36.56 33.96 -61.65
CA THR A 1091 -37.09 32.87 -62.47
C THR A 1091 -37.54 31.69 -61.63
N VAL A 1092 -38.78 31.24 -61.83
CA VAL A 1092 -39.25 29.92 -61.37
C VAL A 1092 -39.46 29.03 -62.59
N ARG A 1093 -38.92 27.81 -62.53
CA ARG A 1093 -39.13 26.76 -63.53
C ARG A 1093 -39.59 25.47 -62.86
N VAL A 1094 -40.73 24.94 -63.29
CA VAL A 1094 -41.27 23.66 -62.83
C VAL A 1094 -41.46 22.75 -64.04
N THR A 1095 -40.71 21.64 -64.10
CA THR A 1095 -40.72 20.75 -65.27
C THR A 1095 -41.91 19.80 -65.22
N ASN A 1096 -42.11 19.11 -64.10
CA ASN A 1096 -43.21 18.17 -63.83
C ASN A 1096 -43.88 18.53 -62.50
N ALA A 1097 -45.22 18.57 -62.47
CA ALA A 1097 -45.97 18.80 -61.24
C ALA A 1097 -47.27 18.00 -61.20
N VAL A 1098 -47.50 17.33 -60.06
CA VAL A 1098 -48.74 16.63 -59.72
C VAL A 1098 -49.20 17.11 -58.34
N LEU A 1099 -50.46 17.51 -58.22
CA LEU A 1099 -51.07 18.04 -56.99
C LEU A 1099 -52.31 17.22 -56.61
N ASP A 1100 -52.75 17.37 -55.37
CA ASP A 1100 -53.89 16.65 -54.80
C ASP A 1100 -55.24 17.36 -55.04
N ASN A 1101 -55.56 17.70 -56.29
CA ASN A 1101 -56.64 18.66 -56.62
C ASN A 1101 -56.47 19.99 -55.87
N GLY A 1102 -55.23 20.46 -55.83
CA GLY A 1102 -54.77 21.60 -55.06
C GLY A 1102 -54.54 22.86 -55.87
N LYS A 1103 -54.30 24.00 -55.21
CA LYS A 1103 -53.88 25.23 -55.90
C LYS A 1103 -52.37 25.29 -56.12
N MET A 1104 -51.97 25.89 -57.24
CA MET A 1104 -50.56 26.18 -57.55
C MET A 1104 -50.40 27.69 -57.77
N ASP A 1105 -49.65 28.34 -56.88
CA ASP A 1105 -49.33 29.77 -56.93
C ASP A 1105 -47.81 29.95 -57.12
N ILE A 1106 -47.42 30.65 -58.20
CA ILE A 1106 -46.02 30.88 -58.55
C ILE A 1106 -45.74 32.38 -58.63
N THR A 1107 -44.77 32.86 -57.85
CA THR A 1107 -44.34 34.27 -57.83
C THR A 1107 -42.92 34.41 -58.36
N ALA A 1108 -42.75 35.05 -59.53
CA ALA A 1108 -41.46 35.38 -60.14
C ALA A 1108 -41.62 36.39 -61.29
N ASP A 1109 -40.53 36.96 -61.78
CA ASP A 1109 -40.50 37.81 -62.97
C ASP A 1109 -40.53 36.98 -64.26
N ASN A 1110 -40.02 35.74 -64.19
CA ASN A 1110 -40.04 34.77 -65.29
C ASN A 1110 -40.59 33.45 -64.76
N ILE A 1111 -41.71 32.98 -65.29
CA ILE A 1111 -42.33 31.72 -64.87
C ILE A 1111 -42.35 30.77 -66.07
N TYR A 1112 -41.70 29.61 -65.92
CA TYR A 1112 -41.78 28.48 -66.85
C TYR A 1112 -42.51 27.34 -66.15
N ALA A 1113 -43.80 27.16 -66.45
CA ALA A 1113 -44.61 26.14 -65.81
C ALA A 1113 -45.87 25.84 -66.64
N ASN A 1114 -46.44 24.65 -66.50
CA ASN A 1114 -47.70 24.25 -67.14
C ASN A 1114 -47.71 24.40 -68.68
N GLY A 1115 -46.55 24.25 -69.33
CA GLY A 1115 -46.40 24.40 -70.79
C GLY A 1115 -46.39 25.85 -71.28
N VAL A 1116 -46.20 26.83 -70.40
CA VAL A 1116 -46.12 28.25 -70.75
C VAL A 1116 -44.92 28.95 -70.14
N TYR A 1117 -44.48 30.00 -70.81
CA TYR A 1117 -43.57 31.00 -70.30
C TYR A 1117 -44.31 32.33 -70.11
N VAL A 1118 -44.23 32.89 -68.91
CA VAL A 1118 -44.73 34.22 -68.56
C VAL A 1118 -43.58 35.11 -68.11
N HIS A 1119 -43.57 36.35 -68.58
CA HIS A 1119 -42.61 37.38 -68.21
C HIS A 1119 -43.34 38.61 -67.67
N PHE A 1120 -43.00 38.99 -66.44
CA PHE A 1120 -43.35 40.25 -65.80
C PHE A 1120 -42.09 41.09 -65.70
N GLY A 1121 -41.90 42.04 -66.61
CA GLY A 1121 -40.61 42.73 -66.74
C GLY A 1121 -40.71 44.18 -67.18
N LYS A 1122 -39.55 44.85 -67.20
CA LYS A 1122 -39.41 46.28 -67.57
C LYS A 1122 -40.01 46.65 -68.93
N ASN A 1123 -40.10 45.69 -69.85
CA ASN A 1123 -40.64 45.87 -71.19
C ASN A 1123 -42.13 45.54 -71.29
N GLY A 1124 -42.81 45.33 -70.15
CA GLY A 1124 -44.21 44.94 -70.04
C GLY A 1124 -44.43 43.43 -69.97
N TYR A 1125 -45.66 43.04 -69.66
CA TYR A 1125 -46.14 41.65 -69.64
C TYR A 1125 -45.99 40.93 -71.00
N SER A 1126 -45.51 39.68 -70.99
CA SER A 1126 -45.63 38.77 -72.14
C SER A 1126 -45.86 37.33 -71.74
N LYS A 1127 -46.62 36.58 -72.55
CA LYS A 1127 -46.96 35.17 -72.35
C LYS A 1127 -46.85 34.42 -73.67
N LYS A 1128 -46.24 33.24 -73.66
CA LYS A 1128 -46.12 32.36 -74.83
C LYS A 1128 -46.07 30.88 -74.43
N PRO A 1129 -46.38 29.95 -75.34
CA PRO A 1129 -46.16 28.52 -75.12
C PRO A 1129 -44.69 28.22 -74.83
N ASP A 1130 -44.43 27.22 -73.98
CA ASP A 1130 -43.10 26.71 -73.65
C ASP A 1130 -43.11 25.18 -73.54
N ASP A 1131 -42.56 24.51 -74.55
CA ASP A 1131 -42.53 23.03 -74.61
C ASP A 1131 -41.47 22.41 -73.68
N SER A 1132 -40.76 23.24 -72.91
CA SER A 1132 -39.71 22.77 -71.99
C SER A 1132 -40.22 22.46 -70.59
N THR A 1133 -41.53 22.62 -70.37
CA THR A 1133 -42.24 22.22 -69.14
C THR A 1133 -43.51 21.45 -69.51
N ASN A 1134 -43.91 20.50 -68.66
CA ASN A 1134 -45.11 19.70 -68.89
C ASN A 1134 -46.36 20.35 -68.31
N LYS A 1135 -47.53 19.91 -68.78
CA LYS A 1135 -48.82 20.30 -68.22
C LYS A 1135 -48.93 19.74 -66.79
N MET A 1136 -49.38 20.58 -65.86
CA MET A 1136 -49.60 20.19 -64.48
C MET A 1136 -50.83 19.30 -64.34
N ILE A 1137 -50.77 18.35 -63.41
CA ILE A 1137 -51.81 17.35 -63.17
C ILE A 1137 -52.38 17.56 -61.76
N GLY A 1138 -53.70 17.40 -61.60
CA GLY A 1138 -54.35 17.48 -60.29
C GLY A 1138 -54.35 18.89 -59.69
N VAL A 1139 -54.40 19.93 -60.52
CA VAL A 1139 -54.58 21.32 -60.05
C VAL A 1139 -56.07 21.67 -60.03
N ASP A 1140 -56.55 22.28 -58.94
CA ASP A 1140 -57.90 22.87 -58.84
C ASP A 1140 -57.91 24.29 -59.43
N GLY A 1141 -58.62 24.43 -60.55
CA GLY A 1141 -58.61 25.65 -61.36
C GLY A 1141 -57.36 25.77 -62.24
N ASP A 1142 -57.08 27.01 -62.67
CA ASP A 1142 -55.87 27.32 -63.42
C ASP A 1142 -54.73 27.68 -62.44
N PRO A 1143 -53.50 27.15 -62.63
CA PRO A 1143 -52.34 27.61 -61.86
C PRO A 1143 -52.13 29.11 -62.05
N MET A 1144 -51.78 29.83 -60.99
CA MET A 1144 -51.65 31.28 -61.00
C MET A 1144 -50.19 31.73 -60.98
N GLY A 1145 -49.89 32.71 -61.82
CA GLY A 1145 -48.62 33.42 -61.87
C GLY A 1145 -48.76 34.83 -61.33
N HIS A 1146 -47.82 35.23 -60.48
CA HIS A 1146 -47.78 36.54 -59.84
C HIS A 1146 -46.44 37.22 -60.11
N SER A 1147 -46.45 38.52 -60.36
CA SER A 1147 -45.23 39.31 -60.26
C SER A 1147 -44.80 39.40 -58.79
N VAL A 1148 -43.50 39.46 -58.52
CA VAL A 1148 -42.99 39.63 -57.15
C VAL A 1148 -43.34 41.04 -56.66
N ARG A 1149 -43.93 41.15 -55.46
CA ARG A 1149 -44.33 42.41 -54.82
C ARG A 1149 -43.52 42.70 -53.54
N PRO A 1150 -43.53 43.94 -53.01
CA PRO A 1150 -42.86 44.28 -51.76
C PRO A 1150 -43.22 43.34 -50.59
N ASP A 1151 -44.51 43.01 -50.44
CA ASP A 1151 -45.02 42.11 -49.39
C ASP A 1151 -44.39 40.70 -49.46
N ASP A 1152 -43.98 40.22 -50.64
CA ASP A 1152 -43.32 38.92 -50.79
C ASP A 1152 -41.89 38.92 -50.23
N VAL A 1153 -41.21 40.07 -50.29
CA VAL A 1153 -39.85 40.27 -49.76
C VAL A 1153 -39.92 40.55 -48.26
N GLU A 1154 -40.80 41.46 -47.83
CA GLU A 1154 -41.00 41.77 -46.41
C GLU A 1154 -41.53 40.58 -45.62
N GLY A 1155 -42.37 39.74 -46.23
CA GLY A 1155 -42.97 38.55 -45.62
C GLY A 1155 -41.96 37.49 -45.17
N ILE A 1156 -40.72 37.52 -45.67
CA ILE A 1156 -39.63 36.65 -45.21
C ILE A 1156 -38.59 37.39 -44.33
N GLY A 1157 -38.91 38.62 -43.91
CA GLY A 1157 -38.08 39.44 -43.03
C GLY A 1157 -36.96 40.21 -43.76
N ARG A 1158 -37.11 40.47 -45.06
CA ARG A 1158 -36.17 41.24 -45.89
C ARG A 1158 -36.74 42.63 -46.21
N THR A 1159 -35.96 43.52 -46.81
CA THR A 1159 -36.39 44.92 -47.04
C THR A 1159 -36.83 45.14 -48.47
N GLU A 1160 -37.92 45.89 -48.69
CA GLU A 1160 -38.44 46.16 -50.03
C GLU A 1160 -37.40 46.80 -50.98
N THR A 1161 -36.40 47.51 -50.46
CA THR A 1161 -35.35 48.16 -51.27
C THR A 1161 -34.34 47.20 -51.92
N GLU A 1162 -34.34 45.90 -51.59
CA GLU A 1162 -33.33 44.95 -52.12
C GLU A 1162 -33.46 44.68 -53.63
N ARG A 1163 -34.65 44.93 -54.21
CA ARG A 1163 -34.91 44.84 -55.66
C ARG A 1163 -36.00 45.83 -56.06
N ASN A 1164 -36.05 46.23 -57.32
CA ASN A 1164 -37.22 46.95 -57.84
C ASN A 1164 -38.39 45.98 -58.15
N TYR A 1165 -39.57 46.53 -58.48
CA TYR A 1165 -40.79 45.75 -58.71
C TYR A 1165 -41.45 46.11 -60.04
N TYR A 1166 -42.15 45.14 -60.65
CA TYR A 1166 -43.01 45.34 -61.81
C TYR A 1166 -44.45 45.00 -61.38
N ASP A 1167 -45.30 46.02 -61.36
CA ASP A 1167 -46.69 45.89 -60.90
C ASP A 1167 -47.57 45.48 -62.09
N GLU A 1168 -47.95 44.20 -62.13
CA GLU A 1168 -48.76 43.58 -63.17
C GLU A 1168 -49.84 42.72 -62.49
N ASP A 1169 -50.99 42.57 -63.17
CA ASP A 1169 -52.10 41.77 -62.67
C ASP A 1169 -51.75 40.28 -62.61
N ASP A 1170 -52.33 39.57 -61.65
CA ASP A 1170 -52.18 38.11 -61.52
C ASP A 1170 -52.70 37.41 -62.78
N THR A 1171 -51.97 36.41 -63.29
CA THR A 1171 -52.28 35.77 -64.58
C THR A 1171 -52.42 34.24 -64.48
N PRO A 1172 -53.44 33.64 -65.12
CA PRO A 1172 -53.52 32.19 -65.27
C PRO A 1172 -52.39 31.64 -66.17
N LEU A 1173 -51.69 30.61 -65.72
CA LEU A 1173 -50.59 29.93 -66.41
C LEU A 1173 -51.10 28.84 -67.36
N VAL A 1174 -52.03 29.16 -68.25
CA VAL A 1174 -52.55 28.23 -69.28
C VAL A 1174 -52.16 28.68 -70.70
N PRO A 1175 -51.84 27.78 -71.63
CA PRO A 1175 -51.56 28.18 -73.02
C PRO A 1175 -52.74 28.94 -73.63
N ASP A 1176 -52.48 30.06 -74.32
CA ASP A 1176 -53.52 30.73 -75.10
C ASP A 1176 -53.92 29.78 -76.24
N THR A 1177 -55.17 29.31 -76.20
CA THR A 1177 -55.68 28.31 -77.16
C THR A 1177 -56.08 28.90 -78.50
N ASP A 1178 -55.83 30.19 -78.74
CA ASP A 1178 -56.17 30.83 -80.00
C ASP A 1178 -55.05 30.66 -81.03
N THR A 1179 -55.06 29.49 -81.67
CA THR A 1179 -54.51 29.33 -83.02
C THR A 1179 -55.63 28.81 -83.91
N ASP A 1180 -56.60 29.67 -84.24
CA ASP A 1180 -57.38 29.51 -85.46
C ASP A 1180 -56.62 30.15 -86.64
N PRO A 1181 -56.08 29.36 -87.60
CA PRO A 1181 -55.61 29.90 -88.86
C PRO A 1181 -56.79 29.96 -89.84
N ASP A 1182 -57.69 30.93 -89.70
CA ASP A 1182 -58.62 31.23 -90.79
C ASP A 1182 -57.93 32.16 -91.79
N THR A 1183 -57.14 31.57 -92.70
CA THR A 1183 -56.95 32.16 -94.02
C THR A 1183 -58.05 31.63 -94.93
N ASP A 1184 -59.11 32.42 -95.13
CA ASP A 1184 -59.72 32.49 -96.45
C ASP A 1184 -60.27 33.88 -96.75
N THR A 1185 -59.80 34.43 -97.87
CA THR A 1185 -60.58 35.42 -98.62
C THR A 1185 -60.73 34.82 -100.01
N ASP A 1186 -61.76 34.02 -100.19
CA ASP A 1186 -62.22 33.67 -101.51
C ASP A 1186 -63.02 34.85 -102.08
N THR A 1187 -62.74 35.20 -103.33
CA THR A 1187 -63.84 35.49 -104.25
C THR A 1187 -63.57 34.73 -105.53
N ASP A 1188 -64.38 33.69 -105.71
CA ASP A 1188 -64.84 33.09 -106.96
C ASP A 1188 -64.73 34.05 -108.17
N THR A 1189 -64.31 33.57 -109.34
CA THR A 1189 -65.31 32.99 -110.25
C THR A 1189 -64.81 31.79 -111.04
N ASP A 1190 -65.57 30.69 -110.88
CA ASP A 1190 -65.87 29.56 -111.78
C ASP A 1190 -64.74 28.57 -112.11
N THR A 1191 -64.79 27.36 -111.53
CA THR A 1191 -65.27 26.10 -112.17
C THR A 1191 -65.09 24.88 -111.26
#